data_AF-A0AA36B7K3-F1
#
_entry.id   AF-A0AA36B7K3-F1
#
_cell.length_a   1.000
_cell.length_b   1.000
_cell.length_c   1.000
_cell.angle_alpha   90.00
_cell.angle_beta   90.00
_cell.angle_gamma   90.00
#
_symmetry.space_group_name_H-M   'P 1'
#
loop_
_entity.id
_entity.type
_entity.pdbx_description
1 polymer ?
#
loop_
_entity_poly.entity_id
_entity_poly.type
_entity_poly.pdbx_seq_one_letter_code
_entity_poly.pdbx_strand_id
1 'polypeptide(L)'
;MFARLKKRIQEEGGNVNDVDKTFITTGGGPGLASPVNRFQGSPFTSQSSQHGKEWPDTDSGLSSAASPNSQSSEDITSRENCSREEVVSLLHQKTDQCKKLELKINSLKQDLQRLEEENKKTISESIQEKTELRSQLEEVKKLKEKFYKQEEENDEFQGLATQELAKIKHLLLIAENELSKTQADLEEKSQKLDESEKQTNELESQIAYLLEQVESLTVESNLLKEECKARAQAVETLTIDKSAFEKRVIELTYAVKQKSQHVSSLESSTAELENNHVTLQRNYDLCKTKMTKTIEEKNDLIVHLEERVSTLEQRLNDHGLSENDQIKALQSERDSLEKKLSESRQQLQEVKFTWSDKITHLEGQIEDLQMKLDDAEKRVSENWDLATQKDVLHEKEREQHELLLEEIKMKHSETEELLLNKIDSLESQVKTGLMTLEEVKFSADQTIAQMEENEEELSAKQLLLERKIQSLEEERNEIQNKLISRENEYSAVLSELQEKTSKLENVETKLEAVEKQLNAALEELQAVNIEASKTKADLQFCTEEKDKLLLRNAELFQQLQSLQQSQQVEKMEYEQVLKEKSEIYTALKKEVEDNEVTLDQYRKQIAKLEAQIQDGAELSSELILTRNNLRQLEETLNDKNKTLKSQQQKLIDLRKTLQKELKVQALPNDNLPPDNRDSSNTPPLKRKNNLEQSVNISSSLNKLPHEAYAKSLELNHMRTHSDLPVHATDSFRVKADEKDVNFLYLKHVVLKFMLSRENEALQLIRAVSVLLKFTQDEQQMIRDTLEYKMSWFGSRPSLGRGQTAKIIPPSF
;
A
#
# COMPACT_ATOMS: atom_id res chain seq x y z
N MET A 1 17.85 13.37 56.84
CA MET A 1 16.65 13.99 57.44
C MET A 1 16.43 15.45 57.04
N PHE A 2 17.47 16.28 56.81
CA PHE A 2 17.31 17.74 56.58
C PHE A 2 16.37 18.18 55.44
N ALA A 3 16.22 17.41 54.36
CA ALA A 3 15.35 17.78 53.23
C ALA A 3 13.86 18.00 53.63
N ARG A 4 13.36 17.28 54.65
CA ARG A 4 11.96 17.44 55.12
C ARG A 4 11.75 18.68 56.02
N LEU A 5 12.82 19.37 56.43
CA LEU A 5 12.71 20.59 57.22
C LEU A 5 12.56 21.84 56.33
N LYS A 6 13.22 21.88 55.16
CA LYS A 6 13.19 23.06 54.28
C LYS A 6 11.83 23.29 53.59
N LYS A 7 11.09 22.22 53.26
CA LYS A 7 9.77 22.34 52.62
C LYS A 7 8.74 23.09 53.49
N ARG A 8 8.76 22.86 54.82
CA ARG A 8 7.83 23.51 55.76
C ARG A 8 8.08 25.02 55.96
N ILE A 9 9.24 25.53 55.58
CA ILE A 9 9.61 26.95 55.74
C ILE A 9 9.18 27.81 54.53
N GLN A 10 8.73 27.18 53.43
CA GLN A 10 8.31 27.87 52.21
C GLN A 10 6.79 27.80 51.95
N GLU A 11 6.05 27.13 52.84
CA GLU A 11 4.58 27.02 52.80
C GLU A 11 3.88 27.94 53.83
N GLU A 12 4.65 28.56 54.74
CA GLU A 12 4.19 29.56 55.72
C GLU A 12 4.81 30.94 55.41
N GLY A 13 4.14 31.74 54.57
CA GLY A 13 4.69 33.01 54.07
C GLY A 13 3.68 33.90 53.35
N GLY A 14 2.46 34.02 53.89
CA GLY A 14 1.42 34.88 53.31
C GLY A 14 1.68 36.37 53.55
N ASN A 15 1.16 37.22 52.67
CA ASN A 15 0.95 38.64 52.95
C ASN A 15 -0.45 39.06 52.47
N VAL A 16 -1.01 40.10 53.09
CA VAL A 16 -2.40 40.54 52.96
C VAL A 16 -2.47 41.98 52.47
N ASN A 17 -3.46 42.29 51.64
CA ASN A 17 -4.12 43.59 51.47
C ASN A 17 -5.49 43.29 50.83
N ASP A 18 -6.58 43.37 51.58
CA ASP A 18 -7.46 44.55 51.77
C ASP A 18 -8.46 44.73 50.61
N VAL A 19 -9.75 44.39 50.84
CA VAL A 19 -10.86 45.29 51.26
C VAL A 19 -11.55 45.87 50.01
N ASP A 20 -12.85 45.65 49.78
CA ASP A 20 -13.96 46.20 50.59
C ASP A 20 -15.36 45.57 50.27
N LYS A 21 -16.35 45.73 51.18
CA LYS A 21 -17.85 45.75 51.03
C LYS A 21 -18.60 44.75 50.08
N THR A 22 -19.80 44.22 50.35
CA THR A 22 -20.82 44.38 51.44
C THR A 22 -21.90 43.26 51.37
N PHE A 23 -22.62 43.02 52.49
CA PHE A 23 -24.05 42.65 52.67
C PHE A 23 -24.85 41.99 51.48
N ILE A 24 -25.71 40.97 51.67
CA ILE A 24 -26.86 40.87 52.60
C ILE A 24 -27.10 39.39 53.08
N THR A 25 -27.86 39.23 54.18
CA THR A 25 -28.45 37.98 54.77
C THR A 25 -29.21 37.08 53.77
N THR A 26 -29.46 35.77 53.99
CA THR A 26 -29.95 35.01 55.17
C THR A 26 -29.32 33.59 55.21
N GLY A 27 -29.02 32.92 56.33
CA GLY A 27 -29.88 32.62 57.51
C GLY A 27 -30.49 31.20 57.34
N GLY A 28 -30.22 30.19 58.18
CA GLY A 28 -29.32 30.10 59.35
C GLY A 28 -29.15 28.65 59.85
N GLY A 29 -28.36 28.45 60.91
CA GLY A 29 -28.25 27.18 61.66
C GLY A 29 -28.65 27.36 63.13
N PRO A 30 -28.15 26.57 64.11
CA PRO A 30 -27.35 25.33 64.02
C PRO A 30 -27.98 24.16 64.86
N GLY A 31 -27.30 23.01 64.96
CA GLY A 31 -27.69 21.95 65.90
C GLY A 31 -26.76 20.73 65.90
N LEU A 32 -26.34 20.27 67.09
CA LEU A 32 -25.42 19.14 67.30
C LEU A 32 -26.03 18.06 68.21
N ALA A 33 -25.41 16.88 68.18
CA ALA A 33 -25.46 15.76 69.14
C ALA A 33 -26.49 14.62 68.92
N SER A 34 -25.96 13.41 69.13
CA SER A 34 -26.58 12.08 69.11
C SER A 34 -27.13 11.69 70.51
N PRO A 35 -27.59 10.45 70.81
CA PRO A 35 -27.83 9.26 69.94
C PRO A 35 -29.19 8.55 70.20
N VAL A 36 -29.46 7.44 69.48
CA VAL A 36 -29.92 6.09 70.00
C VAL A 36 -30.57 5.23 68.89
N ASN A 37 -30.06 3.98 68.74
CA ASN A 37 -30.65 2.71 68.19
C ASN A 37 -31.70 2.74 67.05
N ARG A 38 -31.60 1.87 66.04
CA ARG A 38 -31.48 0.40 66.14
C ARG A 38 -30.77 -0.27 64.94
N PHE A 39 -30.12 -1.43 65.16
CA PHE A 39 -29.43 -2.29 64.17
C PHE A 39 -30.40 -2.86 63.09
N GLN A 40 -30.05 -3.18 61.83
CA GLN A 40 -28.82 -3.58 61.11
C GLN A 40 -28.48 -5.10 61.11
N GLY A 41 -28.26 -5.70 59.92
CA GLY A 41 -27.29 -6.81 59.74
C GLY A 41 -27.73 -8.12 59.06
N SER A 42 -27.52 -8.23 57.73
CA SER A 42 -26.79 -9.29 56.96
C SER A 42 -26.95 -10.83 57.19
N PRO A 43 -26.42 -11.70 56.28
CA PRO A 43 -26.83 -13.11 56.17
C PRO A 43 -25.71 -14.19 56.35
N PHE A 44 -26.14 -15.47 56.19
CA PHE A 44 -25.38 -16.68 55.77
C PHE A 44 -24.75 -17.63 56.82
N THR A 45 -24.57 -18.91 56.40
CA THR A 45 -23.81 -20.05 57.00
C THR A 45 -24.34 -20.82 58.25
N SER A 46 -24.95 -21.99 57.98
CA SER A 46 -24.54 -23.37 58.38
C SER A 46 -24.35 -23.88 59.85
N GLN A 47 -24.89 -25.10 60.07
CA GLN A 47 -24.51 -26.20 61.00
C GLN A 47 -24.90 -26.22 62.51
N SER A 48 -25.91 -27.06 62.81
CA SER A 48 -26.06 -28.06 63.92
C SER A 48 -25.51 -27.85 65.35
N SER A 49 -26.37 -28.08 66.38
CA SER A 49 -26.33 -29.30 67.25
C SER A 49 -27.46 -29.42 68.32
N GLN A 50 -27.94 -30.67 68.52
CA GLN A 50 -28.48 -31.36 69.74
C GLN A 50 -29.51 -30.78 70.76
N HIS A 51 -30.53 -31.64 71.02
CA HIS A 51 -31.07 -32.12 72.32
C HIS A 51 -32.25 -31.46 73.09
N GLY A 52 -33.13 -32.33 73.64
CA GLY A 52 -34.21 -32.05 74.61
C GLY A 52 -35.62 -31.98 73.99
N LYS A 53 -36.43 -33.05 73.92
CA LYS A 53 -37.34 -33.64 74.96
C LYS A 53 -38.54 -32.72 75.32
N GLU A 54 -39.78 -33.19 75.47
CA GLU A 54 -40.29 -34.58 75.62
C GLU A 54 -41.78 -34.73 75.18
N TRP A 55 -42.09 -35.78 74.38
CA TRP A 55 -43.27 -36.69 74.33
C TRP A 55 -44.72 -36.20 74.64
N PRO A 56 -45.78 -36.86 74.09
CA PRO A 56 -45.92 -37.66 72.84
C PRO A 56 -47.21 -37.23 72.06
N ASP A 57 -48.08 -37.99 71.36
CA ASP A 57 -48.28 -39.43 70.96
C ASP A 57 -49.36 -39.49 69.83
N THR A 58 -49.72 -40.57 69.12
CA THR A 58 -49.18 -41.94 68.90
C THR A 58 -49.37 -42.29 67.40
N ASP A 59 -48.68 -43.32 66.89
CA ASP A 59 -48.86 -43.94 65.56
C ASP A 59 -48.82 -45.50 65.67
N SER A 60 -48.94 -46.22 64.55
CA SER A 60 -48.66 -47.66 64.31
C SER A 60 -49.76 -48.69 64.67
N GLY A 61 -49.62 -49.96 64.21
CA GLY A 61 -50.40 -51.05 64.85
C GLY A 61 -50.56 -52.47 64.23
N LEU A 62 -50.22 -52.75 62.97
CA LEU A 62 -50.06 -54.09 62.34
C LEU A 62 -50.84 -55.37 62.82
N SER A 63 -51.54 -56.01 61.87
CA SER A 63 -51.57 -57.49 61.62
C SER A 63 -52.47 -58.50 62.39
N SER A 64 -53.46 -59.02 61.65
CA SER A 64 -53.69 -60.46 61.35
C SER A 64 -54.51 -61.43 62.25
N ALA A 65 -55.27 -62.29 61.55
CA ALA A 65 -55.70 -63.68 61.84
C ALA A 65 -56.96 -64.02 62.71
N ALA A 66 -57.88 -64.72 62.02
CA ALA A 66 -58.68 -65.90 62.45
C ALA A 66 -59.99 -65.79 63.28
N SER A 67 -61.05 -66.38 62.70
CA SER A 67 -62.31 -66.93 63.26
C SER A 67 -62.05 -68.14 64.22
N PRO A 68 -63.02 -68.78 64.96
CA PRO A 68 -64.42 -69.03 64.56
C PRO A 68 -65.59 -69.22 65.62
N ASN A 69 -66.82 -68.94 65.15
CA ASN A 69 -68.07 -69.73 65.23
C ASN A 69 -68.77 -70.19 66.56
N SER A 70 -70.13 -70.21 66.47
CA SER A 70 -71.12 -71.16 67.02
C SER A 70 -71.52 -71.30 68.52
N GLN A 71 -72.85 -71.15 68.75
CA GLN A 71 -73.74 -71.91 69.67
C GLN A 71 -73.53 -71.71 71.21
N SER A 72 -74.51 -71.92 72.12
CA SER A 72 -75.63 -72.88 72.14
C SER A 72 -76.72 -72.58 73.21
N SER A 73 -77.80 -73.38 73.16
CA SER A 73 -78.66 -73.89 74.27
C SER A 73 -79.75 -73.06 74.95
N GLU A 74 -80.84 -73.79 75.21
CA GLU A 74 -82.03 -73.51 76.00
C GLU A 74 -81.78 -73.72 77.52
N ASP A 75 -82.70 -73.26 78.38
CA ASP A 75 -83.34 -74.13 79.40
C ASP A 75 -84.74 -73.60 79.81
N ILE A 76 -85.44 -74.33 80.69
CA ILE A 76 -86.91 -74.51 80.71
C ILE A 76 -87.53 -74.11 82.08
N THR A 77 -88.86 -74.24 82.20
CA THR A 77 -89.75 -74.11 83.39
C THR A 77 -90.32 -72.70 83.62
N SER A 78 -91.56 -72.54 84.12
CA SER A 78 -92.36 -73.41 85.01
C SER A 78 -93.84 -73.58 84.60
N ARG A 79 -94.61 -74.35 85.40
CA ARG A 79 -95.90 -74.99 85.03
C ARG A 79 -97.08 -74.53 85.90
N GLU A 80 -98.27 -74.72 85.34
CA GLU A 80 -99.55 -75.03 86.02
C GLU A 80 -100.39 -73.93 86.74
N ASN A 81 -101.61 -73.80 86.21
CA ASN A 81 -102.89 -73.79 86.94
C ASN A 81 -103.20 -72.70 87.98
N CYS A 82 -103.92 -71.67 87.53
CA CYS A 82 -105.02 -71.10 88.30
C CYS A 82 -106.24 -70.82 87.39
N SER A 83 -107.31 -70.27 87.95
CA SER A 83 -108.67 -70.35 87.39
C SER A 83 -109.07 -69.23 86.40
N ARG A 84 -110.25 -69.42 85.79
CA ARG A 84 -110.79 -68.74 84.60
C ARG A 84 -110.81 -67.18 84.61
N GLU A 85 -110.61 -66.54 85.76
CA GLU A 85 -110.65 -65.07 85.89
C GLU A 85 -109.33 -64.36 85.53
N GLU A 86 -108.17 -65.02 85.63
CA GLU A 86 -106.87 -64.37 85.37
C GLU A 86 -106.62 -64.05 83.88
N VAL A 87 -107.24 -64.82 82.98
CA VAL A 87 -107.05 -64.72 81.52
C VAL A 87 -107.50 -63.36 80.96
N VAL A 88 -108.53 -62.74 81.54
CA VAL A 88 -109.10 -61.47 81.06
C VAL A 88 -108.17 -60.28 81.34
N SER A 89 -107.49 -60.31 82.50
CA SER A 89 -106.49 -59.31 82.89
C SER A 89 -105.22 -59.41 82.03
N LEU A 90 -104.77 -60.64 81.76
CA LEU A 90 -103.60 -60.89 80.92
C LEU A 90 -103.84 -60.46 79.46
N LEU A 91 -105.06 -60.63 78.95
CA LEU A 91 -105.46 -60.13 77.63
C LEU A 91 -105.40 -58.61 77.54
N HIS A 92 -105.89 -57.87 78.53
CA HIS A 92 -105.76 -56.40 78.54
C HIS A 92 -104.29 -55.96 78.57
N GLN A 93 -103.49 -56.56 79.46
CA GLN A 93 -102.05 -56.27 79.55
C GLN A 93 -101.32 -56.54 78.22
N LYS A 94 -101.71 -57.60 77.49
CA LYS A 94 -101.17 -57.92 76.16
C LYS A 94 -101.67 -56.97 75.07
N THR A 95 -102.95 -56.58 75.09
CA THR A 95 -103.50 -55.58 74.16
C THR A 95 -102.79 -54.24 74.28
N ASP A 96 -102.50 -53.78 75.50
CA ASP A 96 -101.79 -52.51 75.70
C ASP A 96 -100.28 -52.63 75.45
N GLN A 97 -99.67 -53.80 75.65
CA GLN A 97 -98.33 -54.09 75.12
C GLN A 97 -98.29 -54.03 73.59
N CYS A 98 -99.27 -54.60 72.89
CA CYS A 98 -99.39 -54.52 71.43
C CYS A 98 -99.52 -53.06 70.95
N LYS A 99 -100.48 -52.28 71.48
CA LYS A 99 -100.62 -50.85 71.13
C LYS A 99 -99.33 -50.06 71.38
N LYS A 100 -98.62 -50.34 72.48
CA LYS A 100 -97.37 -49.65 72.83
C LYS A 100 -96.20 -50.03 71.91
N LEU A 101 -96.16 -51.27 71.43
CA LEU A 101 -95.23 -51.71 70.39
C LEU A 101 -95.60 -51.13 69.02
N GLU A 102 -96.89 -51.09 68.67
CA GLU A 102 -97.41 -50.56 67.41
C GLU A 102 -97.18 -49.05 67.28
N LEU A 103 -97.41 -48.28 68.35
CA LEU A 103 -97.00 -46.87 68.44
C LEU A 103 -95.48 -46.70 68.32
N LYS A 104 -94.68 -47.59 68.92
CA LYS A 104 -93.22 -47.52 68.83
C LYS A 104 -92.69 -47.90 67.43
N ILE A 105 -93.33 -48.86 66.75
CA ILE A 105 -93.05 -49.21 65.35
C ILE A 105 -93.42 -48.04 64.43
N ASN A 106 -94.56 -47.39 64.64
CA ASN A 106 -94.97 -46.23 63.85
C ASN A 106 -94.07 -45.00 64.10
N SER A 107 -93.59 -44.77 65.32
CA SER A 107 -92.52 -43.79 65.59
C SER A 107 -91.25 -44.15 64.82
N LEU A 108 -90.70 -45.35 65.03
CA LEU A 108 -89.48 -45.81 64.37
C LEU A 108 -89.58 -45.76 62.83
N LYS A 109 -90.78 -45.94 62.27
CA LYS A 109 -91.04 -45.81 60.83
C LYS A 109 -91.05 -44.35 60.36
N GLN A 110 -91.64 -43.42 61.12
CA GLN A 110 -91.53 -41.98 60.83
C GLN A 110 -90.09 -41.48 61.00
N ASP A 111 -89.38 -41.98 62.01
CA ASP A 111 -88.01 -41.60 62.30
C ASP A 111 -87.03 -42.17 61.24
N LEU A 112 -87.25 -43.41 60.77
CA LEU A 112 -86.58 -43.96 59.57
C LEU A 112 -86.88 -43.14 58.32
N GLN A 113 -88.15 -42.81 58.04
CA GLN A 113 -88.49 -42.04 56.85
C GLN A 113 -87.86 -40.64 56.88
N ARG A 114 -87.82 -39.98 58.05
CA ARG A 114 -87.06 -38.73 58.23
C ARG A 114 -85.58 -38.93 57.94
N LEU A 115 -84.96 -39.98 58.49
CA LEU A 115 -83.54 -40.30 58.26
C LEU A 115 -83.26 -40.61 56.78
N GLU A 116 -84.17 -41.25 56.06
CA GLU A 116 -84.06 -41.48 54.61
C GLU A 116 -84.20 -40.19 53.82
N GLU A 117 -85.18 -39.33 54.16
CA GLU A 117 -85.37 -38.02 53.52
C GLU A 117 -84.20 -37.06 53.81
N GLU A 118 -83.65 -37.06 55.03
CA GLU A 118 -82.52 -36.24 55.48
C GLU A 118 -81.18 -36.72 54.89
N ASN A 119 -80.93 -38.04 54.85
CA ASN A 119 -79.79 -38.60 54.10
C ASN A 119 -79.91 -38.30 52.61
N LYS A 120 -81.10 -38.45 52.01
CA LYS A 120 -81.32 -38.14 50.59
C LYS A 120 -81.10 -36.65 50.30
N LYS A 121 -81.50 -35.77 51.22
CA LYS A 121 -81.24 -34.32 51.14
C LYS A 121 -79.74 -34.02 51.22
N THR A 122 -79.02 -34.50 52.24
CA THR A 122 -77.57 -34.28 52.38
C THR A 122 -76.76 -34.90 51.24
N ILE A 123 -77.18 -36.07 50.72
CA ILE A 123 -76.59 -36.65 49.50
C ILE A 123 -76.85 -35.74 48.28
N SER A 124 -78.04 -35.17 48.13
CA SER A 124 -78.33 -34.23 47.03
C SER A 124 -77.55 -32.92 47.14
N GLU A 125 -77.42 -32.37 48.35
CA GLU A 125 -76.65 -31.16 48.64
C GLU A 125 -75.14 -31.39 48.39
N SER A 126 -74.60 -32.53 48.84
CA SER A 126 -73.21 -32.91 48.57
C SER A 126 -72.94 -33.24 47.09
N ILE A 127 -73.91 -33.79 46.36
CA ILE A 127 -73.80 -33.95 44.90
C ILE A 127 -73.78 -32.59 44.21
N GLN A 128 -74.65 -31.66 44.60
CA GLN A 128 -74.72 -30.31 44.05
C GLN A 128 -73.40 -29.54 44.30
N GLU A 129 -72.95 -29.48 45.56
CA GLU A 129 -71.65 -28.91 45.95
C GLU A 129 -70.50 -29.53 45.13
N LYS A 130 -70.49 -30.86 44.97
CA LYS A 130 -69.47 -31.58 44.19
C LYS A 130 -69.55 -31.31 42.69
N THR A 131 -70.71 -30.95 42.14
CA THR A 131 -70.80 -30.42 40.75
C THR A 131 -70.37 -28.97 40.64
N GLU A 132 -70.64 -28.15 41.65
CA GLU A 132 -70.32 -26.73 41.68
C GLU A 132 -68.81 -26.50 41.88
N LEU A 133 -68.18 -27.22 42.81
CA LEU A 133 -66.72 -27.30 42.97
C LEU A 133 -66.03 -27.85 41.71
N ARG A 134 -66.66 -28.78 40.97
CA ARG A 134 -66.13 -29.24 39.68
C ARG A 134 -66.22 -28.17 38.59
N SER A 135 -67.29 -27.37 38.57
CA SER A 135 -67.41 -26.22 37.67
C SER A 135 -66.33 -25.18 37.97
N GLN A 136 -66.19 -24.80 39.24
CA GLN A 136 -65.18 -23.84 39.71
C GLN A 136 -63.75 -24.32 39.42
N LEU A 137 -63.44 -25.60 39.65
CA LEU A 137 -62.14 -26.20 39.29
C LEU A 137 -61.86 -26.11 37.78
N GLU A 138 -62.87 -26.33 36.94
CA GLU A 138 -62.75 -26.26 35.48
C GLU A 138 -62.63 -24.81 34.98
N GLU A 139 -63.28 -23.85 35.64
CA GLU A 139 -63.13 -22.42 35.37
C GLU A 139 -61.74 -21.91 35.80
N VAL A 140 -61.24 -22.33 36.98
CA VAL A 140 -59.88 -22.05 37.44
C VAL A 140 -58.83 -22.62 36.49
N LYS A 141 -59.02 -23.83 35.93
CA LYS A 141 -58.13 -24.35 34.88
C LYS A 141 -58.12 -23.45 33.64
N LYS A 142 -59.29 -23.03 33.15
CA LYS A 142 -59.40 -22.16 31.96
C LYS A 142 -58.82 -20.77 32.19
N LEU A 143 -58.93 -20.24 33.41
CA LEU A 143 -58.22 -19.02 33.81
C LEU A 143 -56.72 -19.24 33.84
N LYS A 144 -56.23 -20.40 34.33
CA LYS A 144 -54.82 -20.75 34.33
C LYS A 144 -54.25 -20.92 32.91
N GLU A 145 -54.97 -21.57 32.00
CA GLU A 145 -54.58 -21.68 30.58
C GLU A 145 -54.53 -20.31 29.89
N LYS A 146 -55.49 -19.43 30.18
CA LYS A 146 -55.45 -18.04 29.68
C LYS A 146 -54.26 -17.27 30.23
N PHE A 147 -53.97 -17.43 31.53
CA PHE A 147 -52.83 -16.76 32.16
C PHE A 147 -51.51 -17.21 31.53
N TYR A 148 -51.29 -18.52 31.34
CA TYR A 148 -50.08 -19.02 30.68
C TYR A 148 -49.97 -18.56 29.22
N LYS A 149 -51.07 -18.51 28.46
CA LYS A 149 -51.04 -17.96 27.09
C LYS A 149 -50.72 -16.47 27.07
N GLN A 150 -51.26 -15.71 28.02
CA GLN A 150 -50.97 -14.28 28.14
C GLN A 150 -49.54 -14.00 28.64
N GLU A 151 -48.96 -14.93 29.40
CA GLU A 151 -47.55 -14.94 29.82
C GLU A 151 -46.63 -15.29 28.63
N GLU A 152 -46.97 -16.31 27.83
CA GLU A 152 -46.30 -16.72 26.59
C GLU A 152 -46.35 -15.62 25.51
N GLU A 153 -47.52 -15.02 25.26
CA GLU A 153 -47.71 -13.86 24.37
C GLU A 153 -46.86 -12.65 24.86
N ASN A 154 -46.79 -12.42 26.17
CA ASN A 154 -46.01 -11.31 26.73
C ASN A 154 -44.49 -11.55 26.61
N ASP A 155 -44.01 -12.78 26.79
CA ASP A 155 -42.61 -13.16 26.56
C ASP A 155 -42.24 -13.04 25.06
N GLU A 156 -43.13 -13.40 24.13
CA GLU A 156 -42.95 -13.14 22.69
C GLU A 156 -42.84 -11.64 22.39
N PHE A 157 -43.74 -10.81 22.94
CA PHE A 157 -43.68 -9.35 22.81
C PHE A 157 -42.39 -8.77 23.40
N GLN A 158 -41.92 -9.28 24.54
CA GLN A 158 -40.69 -8.83 25.19
C GLN A 158 -39.44 -9.26 24.39
N GLY A 159 -39.48 -10.44 23.76
CA GLY A 159 -38.47 -10.91 22.81
C GLY A 159 -38.39 -10.02 21.57
N LEU A 160 -39.54 -9.72 20.94
CA LEU A 160 -39.63 -8.81 19.79
C LEU A 160 -39.14 -7.40 20.14
N ALA A 161 -39.56 -6.83 21.27
CA ALA A 161 -39.10 -5.52 21.74
C ALA A 161 -37.58 -5.50 21.97
N THR A 162 -37.01 -6.60 22.49
CA THR A 162 -35.56 -6.75 22.67
C THR A 162 -34.83 -6.85 21.32
N GLN A 163 -35.42 -7.55 20.33
CA GLN A 163 -34.87 -7.66 18.98
C GLN A 163 -34.88 -6.30 18.24
N GLU A 164 -35.99 -5.55 18.29
CA GLU A 164 -36.07 -4.22 17.69
C GLU A 164 -35.14 -3.23 18.39
N LEU A 165 -35.03 -3.27 19.73
CA LEU A 165 -34.05 -2.48 20.46
C LEU A 165 -32.60 -2.80 20.05
N ALA A 166 -32.29 -4.07 19.75
CA ALA A 166 -30.98 -4.46 19.24
C ALA A 166 -30.73 -3.95 17.81
N LYS A 167 -31.73 -4.03 16.91
CA LYS A 167 -31.67 -3.46 15.55
C LYS A 167 -31.47 -1.95 15.59
N ILE A 168 -32.23 -1.24 16.42
CA ILE A 168 -32.13 0.22 16.61
C ILE A 168 -30.75 0.59 17.14
N LYS A 169 -30.22 -0.11 18.17
CA LYS A 169 -28.85 0.12 18.68
C LYS A 169 -27.79 -0.09 17.61
N HIS A 170 -27.92 -1.13 16.78
CA HIS A 170 -26.98 -1.40 15.70
C HIS A 170 -27.02 -0.32 14.59
N LEU A 171 -28.21 0.13 14.20
CA LEU A 171 -28.37 1.22 13.22
C LEU A 171 -27.85 2.56 13.77
N LEU A 172 -28.11 2.86 15.05
CA LEU A 172 -27.63 4.08 15.72
C LEU A 172 -26.10 4.05 15.83
N LEU A 173 -25.50 2.91 16.20
CA LEU A 173 -24.05 2.73 16.22
C LEU A 173 -23.40 2.86 14.83
N ILE A 174 -24.05 2.39 13.76
CA ILE A 174 -23.58 2.65 12.39
C ILE A 174 -23.63 4.15 12.08
N ALA A 175 -24.76 4.81 12.34
CA ALA A 175 -24.91 6.25 12.08
C ALA A 175 -23.92 7.10 12.91
N GLU A 176 -23.60 6.70 14.14
CA GLU A 176 -22.62 7.35 15.01
C GLU A 176 -21.18 7.16 14.49
N ASN A 177 -20.83 5.96 14.02
CA ASN A 177 -19.53 5.71 13.38
C ASN A 177 -19.40 6.44 12.02
N GLU A 178 -20.46 6.47 11.21
CA GLU A 178 -20.48 7.21 9.94
C GLU A 178 -20.39 8.71 10.19
N LEU A 179 -21.12 9.25 11.16
CA LEU A 179 -21.04 10.66 11.57
C LEU A 179 -19.61 11.00 12.05
N SER A 180 -19.06 10.22 12.99
CA SER A 180 -17.69 10.39 13.49
C SER A 180 -16.66 10.37 12.36
N LYS A 181 -16.81 9.46 11.39
CA LYS A 181 -15.95 9.43 10.20
C LYS A 181 -16.12 10.68 9.35
N THR A 182 -17.34 11.10 9.03
CA THR A 182 -17.56 12.32 8.22
C THR A 182 -17.07 13.59 8.93
N GLN A 183 -17.07 13.62 10.26
CA GLN A 183 -16.48 14.72 11.04
C GLN A 183 -14.95 14.71 10.94
N ALA A 184 -14.30 13.54 11.06
CA ALA A 184 -12.86 13.43 10.85
C ALA A 184 -12.44 13.78 9.41
N ASP A 185 -13.18 13.29 8.40
CA ASP A 185 -12.99 13.63 6.97
C ASP A 185 -13.20 15.14 6.70
N LEU A 186 -14.00 15.84 7.53
CA LEU A 186 -14.23 17.29 7.48
C LEU A 186 -13.10 18.07 8.15
N GLU A 187 -12.68 17.66 9.35
CA GLU A 187 -11.55 18.27 10.08
C GLU A 187 -10.24 18.14 9.29
N GLU A 188 -9.97 16.98 8.69
CA GLU A 188 -8.80 16.78 7.80
C GLU A 188 -8.83 17.72 6.58
N LYS A 189 -10.01 17.96 6.01
CA LYS A 189 -10.18 18.91 4.90
C LYS A 189 -10.09 20.36 5.32
N SER A 190 -10.55 20.71 6.52
CA SER A 190 -10.38 22.06 7.08
C SER A 190 -8.90 22.35 7.30
N GLN A 191 -8.15 21.43 7.91
CA GLN A 191 -6.71 21.59 8.13
C GLN A 191 -5.95 21.78 6.81
N LYS A 192 -6.26 20.98 5.78
CA LYS A 192 -5.66 21.13 4.44
C LYS A 192 -6.06 22.43 3.74
N LEU A 193 -7.25 22.97 4.01
CA LEU A 193 -7.67 24.28 3.52
C LEU A 193 -6.87 25.39 4.22
N ASP A 194 -6.78 25.36 5.56
CA ASP A 194 -5.99 26.32 6.36
C ASP A 194 -4.50 26.30 5.96
N GLU A 195 -3.94 25.13 5.65
CA GLU A 195 -2.57 24.97 5.14
C GLU A 195 -2.40 25.57 3.74
N SER A 196 -3.36 25.33 2.83
CA SER A 196 -3.36 25.91 1.49
C SER A 196 -3.55 27.43 1.51
N GLU A 197 -4.36 27.95 2.43
CA GLU A 197 -4.59 29.39 2.61
C GLU A 197 -3.34 30.07 3.16
N LYS A 198 -2.66 29.49 4.16
CA LYS A 198 -1.35 29.95 4.63
C LYS A 198 -0.32 29.97 3.50
N GLN A 199 -0.21 28.91 2.71
CA GLN A 199 0.69 28.87 1.54
C GLN A 199 0.33 29.92 0.48
N THR A 200 -0.96 30.25 0.30
CA THR A 200 -1.40 31.30 -0.62
C THR A 200 -0.98 32.67 -0.11
N ASN A 201 -1.24 32.98 1.17
CA ASN A 201 -0.87 34.25 1.82
C ASN A 201 0.66 34.46 1.85
N GLU A 202 1.43 33.40 2.07
CA GLU A 202 2.89 33.36 1.98
C GLU A 202 3.38 33.74 0.57
N LEU A 203 2.79 33.13 -0.48
CA LEU A 203 3.13 33.43 -1.88
C LEU A 203 2.68 34.84 -2.30
N GLU A 204 1.51 35.31 -1.86
CA GLU A 204 1.05 36.68 -2.11
C GLU A 204 1.97 37.72 -1.45
N SER A 205 2.46 37.44 -0.24
CA SER A 205 3.45 38.29 0.46
C SER A 205 4.78 38.34 -0.30
N GLN A 206 5.26 37.20 -0.78
CA GLN A 206 6.47 37.13 -1.61
C GLN A 206 6.30 37.86 -2.96
N ILE A 207 5.11 37.78 -3.58
CA ILE A 207 4.78 38.52 -4.81
C ILE A 207 4.75 40.03 -4.54
N ALA A 208 4.16 40.48 -3.43
CA ALA A 208 4.14 41.90 -3.06
C ALA A 208 5.55 42.47 -2.88
N TYR A 209 6.41 41.78 -2.12
CA TYR A 209 7.83 42.16 -1.94
C TYR A 209 8.60 42.22 -3.26
N LEU A 210 8.40 41.23 -4.15
CA LEU A 210 9.05 41.22 -5.46
C LEU A 210 8.54 42.34 -6.39
N LEU A 211 7.27 42.73 -6.29
CA LEU A 211 6.72 43.87 -7.04
C LEU A 211 7.33 45.19 -6.55
N GLU A 212 7.42 45.40 -5.23
CA GLU A 212 8.06 46.59 -4.63
C GLU A 212 9.54 46.69 -5.01
N GLN A 213 10.28 45.57 -4.98
CA GLN A 213 11.67 45.51 -5.44
C GLN A 213 11.80 45.86 -6.94
N VAL A 214 10.88 45.38 -7.79
CA VAL A 214 10.85 45.70 -9.23
C VAL A 214 10.49 47.18 -9.46
N GLU A 215 9.60 47.77 -8.67
CA GLU A 215 9.28 49.20 -8.75
C GLU A 215 10.48 50.06 -8.33
N SER A 216 11.15 49.74 -7.22
CA SER A 216 12.39 50.40 -6.79
C SER A 216 13.49 50.36 -7.86
N LEU A 217 13.76 49.17 -8.44
CA LEU A 217 14.73 49.02 -9.53
C LEU A 217 14.31 49.75 -10.81
N THR A 218 13.00 49.91 -11.04
CA THR A 218 12.47 50.69 -12.17
C THR A 218 12.70 52.19 -11.96
N VAL A 219 12.50 52.69 -10.75
CA VAL A 219 12.80 54.09 -10.38
C VAL A 219 14.31 54.36 -10.50
N GLU A 220 15.17 53.49 -9.96
CA GLU A 220 16.63 53.61 -10.11
C GLU A 220 17.05 53.59 -11.59
N SER A 221 16.53 52.66 -12.38
CA SER A 221 16.79 52.57 -13.82
C SER A 221 16.39 53.85 -14.57
N ASN A 222 15.33 54.53 -14.14
CA ASN A 222 14.88 55.77 -14.77
C ASN A 222 15.71 56.99 -14.33
N LEU A 223 16.13 57.07 -13.07
CA LEU A 223 17.11 58.05 -12.58
C LEU A 223 18.43 57.93 -13.33
N LEU A 224 18.97 56.71 -13.47
CA LEU A 224 20.21 56.44 -14.20
C LEU A 224 20.09 56.81 -15.69
N LYS A 225 18.93 56.64 -16.32
CA LYS A 225 18.70 57.07 -17.73
C LYS A 225 18.75 58.58 -17.87
N GLU A 226 18.05 59.31 -16.99
CA GLU A 226 18.06 60.77 -17.02
C GLU A 226 19.44 61.34 -16.65
N GLU A 227 20.18 60.71 -15.73
CA GLU A 227 21.57 61.11 -15.45
C GLU A 227 22.49 60.83 -16.66
N CYS A 228 22.38 59.67 -17.31
CA CYS A 228 23.11 59.37 -18.56
C CYS A 228 22.81 60.40 -19.66
N LYS A 229 21.55 60.82 -19.78
CA LYS A 229 21.08 61.82 -20.75
C LYS A 229 21.60 63.22 -20.43
N ALA A 230 21.60 63.63 -19.16
CA ALA A 230 22.21 64.89 -18.73
C ALA A 230 23.73 64.90 -18.95
N ARG A 231 24.42 63.79 -18.63
CA ARG A 231 25.86 63.61 -18.93
C ARG A 231 26.14 63.67 -20.44
N ALA A 232 25.28 63.07 -21.28
CA ALA A 232 25.41 63.15 -22.73
C ALA A 232 25.27 64.58 -23.26
N GLN A 233 24.29 65.34 -22.77
CA GLN A 233 24.11 66.76 -23.11
C GLN A 233 25.32 67.61 -22.66
N ALA A 234 25.87 67.35 -21.47
CA ALA A 234 27.08 68.03 -21.00
C ALA A 234 28.32 67.72 -21.87
N VAL A 235 28.45 66.48 -22.35
CA VAL A 235 29.50 66.09 -23.31
C VAL A 235 29.30 66.76 -24.68
N GLU A 236 28.06 66.89 -25.15
CA GLU A 236 27.74 67.59 -26.40
C GLU A 236 28.11 69.08 -26.31
N THR A 237 27.70 69.79 -25.26
CA THR A 237 28.06 71.21 -25.05
C THR A 237 29.57 71.40 -24.93
N LEU A 238 30.27 70.57 -24.14
CA LEU A 238 31.74 70.63 -24.02
C LEU A 238 32.45 70.31 -25.35
N THR A 239 31.85 69.50 -26.22
CA THR A 239 32.38 69.21 -27.56
C THR A 239 32.21 70.41 -28.50
N ILE A 240 31.07 71.11 -28.42
CA ILE A 240 30.83 72.36 -29.15
C ILE A 240 31.84 73.44 -28.72
N ASP A 241 31.97 73.68 -27.42
CA ASP A 241 32.90 74.65 -26.84
C ASP A 241 34.35 74.33 -27.20
N LYS A 242 34.77 73.06 -27.07
CA LYS A 242 36.08 72.60 -27.53
C LYS A 242 36.31 72.96 -29.00
N SER A 243 35.33 72.73 -29.88
CA SER A 243 35.46 73.08 -31.30
C SER A 243 35.57 74.59 -31.54
N ALA A 244 34.98 75.42 -30.67
CA ALA A 244 35.08 76.87 -30.72
C ALA A 244 36.47 77.35 -30.25
N PHE A 245 36.99 76.78 -29.16
CA PHE A 245 38.36 77.04 -28.70
C PHE A 245 39.42 76.57 -29.71
N GLU A 246 39.26 75.41 -30.33
CA GLU A 246 40.16 74.94 -31.40
C GLU A 246 40.19 75.89 -32.61
N LYS A 247 39.03 76.35 -33.08
CA LYS A 247 38.94 77.40 -34.12
C LYS A 247 39.66 78.68 -33.66
N ARG A 248 39.43 79.13 -32.43
CA ARG A 248 40.04 80.36 -31.90
C ARG A 248 41.56 80.25 -31.74
N VAL A 249 42.09 79.08 -31.39
CA VAL A 249 43.53 78.80 -31.36
C VAL A 249 44.12 78.85 -32.77
N ILE A 250 43.42 78.32 -33.79
CA ILE A 250 43.85 78.42 -35.20
C ILE A 250 43.88 79.88 -35.66
N GLU A 251 42.84 80.67 -35.38
CA GLU A 251 42.78 82.11 -35.68
C GLU A 251 43.93 82.88 -35.03
N LEU A 252 44.17 82.68 -33.73
CA LEU A 252 45.23 83.35 -32.99
C LEU A 252 46.62 82.93 -33.50
N THR A 253 46.82 81.65 -33.82
CA THR A 253 48.07 81.15 -34.43
C THR A 253 48.33 81.81 -35.79
N TYR A 254 47.29 81.96 -36.61
CA TYR A 254 47.38 82.65 -37.90
C TYR A 254 47.68 84.15 -37.74
N ALA A 255 47.01 84.83 -36.80
CA ALA A 255 47.25 86.24 -36.50
C ALA A 255 48.66 86.50 -35.93
N VAL A 256 49.17 85.61 -35.06
CA VAL A 256 50.56 85.65 -34.58
C VAL A 256 51.55 85.44 -35.72
N LYS A 257 51.28 84.51 -36.65
CA LYS A 257 52.12 84.28 -37.83
C LYS A 257 52.16 85.52 -38.75
N GLN A 258 51.02 86.15 -39.02
CA GLN A 258 50.98 87.42 -39.78
C GLN A 258 51.76 88.54 -39.08
N LYS A 259 51.56 88.72 -37.76
CA LYS A 259 52.30 89.73 -36.99
C LYS A 259 53.80 89.47 -36.97
N SER A 260 54.24 88.21 -36.84
CA SER A 260 55.66 87.84 -36.93
C SER A 260 56.24 88.17 -38.31
N GLN A 261 55.52 87.90 -39.40
CA GLN A 261 55.95 88.28 -40.75
C GLN A 261 56.06 89.81 -40.93
N HIS A 262 55.15 90.57 -40.32
CA HIS A 262 55.20 92.04 -40.33
C HIS A 262 56.34 92.59 -39.45
N VAL A 263 56.64 91.96 -38.31
CA VAL A 263 57.80 92.33 -37.49
C VAL A 263 59.08 92.11 -38.30
N SER A 264 59.26 90.96 -38.94
CA SER A 264 60.48 90.72 -39.73
C SER A 264 60.62 91.55 -41.00
N SER A 265 59.52 92.05 -41.59
CA SER A 265 59.63 93.05 -42.66
C SER A 265 60.02 94.44 -42.14
N LEU A 266 59.56 94.82 -40.94
CA LEU A 266 60.01 96.03 -40.26
C LEU A 266 61.49 95.93 -39.84
N GLU A 267 61.91 94.80 -39.26
CA GLU A 267 63.31 94.52 -38.88
C GLU A 267 64.26 94.68 -40.07
N SER A 268 63.90 94.13 -41.24
CA SER A 268 64.65 94.33 -42.49
C SER A 268 64.71 95.80 -42.90
N SER A 269 63.58 96.52 -42.85
CA SER A 269 63.52 97.93 -43.21
C SER A 269 64.33 98.82 -42.25
N THR A 270 64.34 98.52 -40.94
CA THR A 270 65.21 99.21 -39.98
C THR A 270 66.68 98.94 -40.24
N ALA A 271 67.07 97.69 -40.54
CA ALA A 271 68.46 97.36 -40.88
C ALA A 271 68.93 98.05 -42.17
N GLU A 272 68.05 98.18 -43.17
CA GLU A 272 68.32 98.98 -44.38
C GLU A 272 68.48 100.47 -44.06
N LEU A 273 67.62 101.05 -43.22
CA LEU A 273 67.71 102.45 -42.79
C LEU A 273 68.97 102.72 -41.95
N GLU A 274 69.37 101.82 -41.06
CA GLU A 274 70.62 101.90 -40.29
C GLU A 274 71.85 101.85 -41.20
N ASN A 275 71.89 100.91 -42.17
CA ASN A 275 72.98 100.82 -43.14
C ASN A 275 73.08 102.08 -44.02
N ASN A 276 71.93 102.62 -44.46
CA ASN A 276 71.87 103.90 -45.17
C ASN A 276 72.35 105.07 -44.29
N HIS A 277 71.98 105.10 -43.01
CA HIS A 277 72.43 106.13 -42.07
C HIS A 277 73.94 106.07 -41.85
N VAL A 278 74.52 104.89 -41.58
CA VAL A 278 75.97 104.69 -41.42
C VAL A 278 76.74 105.05 -42.71
N THR A 279 76.16 104.78 -43.88
CA THR A 279 76.73 105.16 -45.18
C THR A 279 76.71 106.67 -45.39
N LEU A 280 75.59 107.34 -45.05
CA LEU A 280 75.46 108.79 -45.12
C LEU A 280 76.39 109.49 -44.10
N GLN A 281 76.54 108.94 -42.90
CA GLN A 281 77.47 109.43 -41.88
C GLN A 281 78.92 109.38 -42.36
N ARG A 282 79.37 108.24 -42.93
CA ARG A 282 80.71 108.13 -43.55
C ARG A 282 80.93 109.15 -44.66
N ASN A 283 79.91 109.39 -45.49
CA ASN A 283 79.98 110.41 -46.55
C ASN A 283 80.06 111.83 -45.98
N TYR A 284 79.31 112.14 -44.92
CA TYR A 284 79.37 113.41 -44.21
C TYR A 284 80.75 113.66 -43.59
N ASP A 285 81.31 112.68 -42.88
CA ASP A 285 82.64 112.79 -42.25
C ASP A 285 83.76 112.93 -43.30
N LEU A 286 83.63 112.26 -44.45
CA LEU A 286 84.55 112.40 -45.59
C LEU A 286 84.44 113.80 -46.26
N CYS A 287 83.25 114.39 -46.32
CA CYS A 287 83.06 115.76 -46.80
C CYS A 287 83.58 116.80 -45.80
N LYS A 288 83.34 116.59 -44.51
CA LYS A 288 83.80 117.43 -43.40
C LYS A 288 85.33 117.50 -43.35
N THR A 289 86.01 116.35 -43.39
CA THR A 289 87.49 116.27 -43.37
C THR A 289 88.15 116.86 -44.61
N LYS A 290 87.50 116.79 -45.79
CA LYS A 290 87.94 117.54 -46.98
C LYS A 290 87.79 119.05 -46.80
N MET A 291 86.65 119.49 -46.26
CA MET A 291 86.37 120.92 -46.03
C MET A 291 87.36 121.55 -45.04
N THR A 292 87.65 120.90 -43.91
CA THR A 292 88.61 121.44 -42.92
C THR A 292 90.00 121.62 -43.52
N LYS A 293 90.49 120.63 -44.29
CA LYS A 293 91.80 120.74 -44.95
C LYS A 293 91.88 121.92 -45.92
N THR A 294 90.83 122.16 -46.71
CA THR A 294 90.79 123.30 -47.65
C THR A 294 90.56 124.65 -46.96
N ILE A 295 90.21 124.68 -45.67
CA ILE A 295 90.21 125.89 -44.84
C ILE A 295 91.61 126.14 -44.27
N GLU A 296 92.29 125.10 -43.77
CA GLU A 296 93.68 125.15 -43.32
C GLU A 296 94.59 125.70 -44.44
N GLU A 297 94.53 125.11 -45.64
CA GLU A 297 95.26 125.52 -46.85
C GLU A 297 95.02 126.98 -47.28
N LYS A 298 93.95 127.64 -46.81
CA LYS A 298 93.65 129.05 -47.11
C LYS A 298 94.13 130.01 -46.02
N ASN A 299 94.11 129.59 -44.76
CA ASN A 299 94.51 130.46 -43.65
C ASN A 299 96.01 130.78 -43.72
N ASP A 300 96.85 129.80 -44.07
CA ASP A 300 98.29 129.98 -44.26
C ASP A 300 98.64 131.06 -45.30
N LEU A 301 97.79 131.24 -46.32
CA LEU A 301 97.98 132.23 -47.37
C LEU A 301 97.66 133.67 -46.92
N ILE A 302 96.78 133.84 -45.93
CA ILE A 302 96.35 135.17 -45.45
C ILE A 302 97.48 135.82 -44.64
N VAL A 303 98.08 135.08 -43.71
CA VAL A 303 99.14 135.58 -42.81
C VAL A 303 100.31 136.20 -43.59
N HIS A 304 100.74 135.55 -44.68
CA HIS A 304 101.82 136.01 -45.56
C HIS A 304 101.51 137.38 -46.23
N LEU A 305 100.24 137.76 -46.39
CA LEU A 305 99.87 139.04 -47.00
C LEU A 305 99.91 140.20 -46.00
N GLU A 306 99.54 139.96 -44.74
CA GLU A 306 99.41 140.99 -43.71
C GLU A 306 100.77 141.58 -43.31
N GLU A 307 101.80 140.74 -43.14
CA GLU A 307 103.18 141.16 -42.81
C GLU A 307 103.75 142.21 -43.77
N ARG A 308 103.33 142.19 -45.04
CA ARG A 308 103.89 143.07 -46.08
C ARG A 308 103.29 144.47 -46.10
N VAL A 309 102.17 144.73 -45.43
CA VAL A 309 101.52 146.06 -45.39
C VAL A 309 102.25 146.99 -44.42
N SER A 310 102.53 146.52 -43.20
CA SER A 310 103.00 147.35 -42.07
C SER A 310 104.32 148.10 -42.36
N THR A 311 105.22 147.53 -43.18
CA THR A 311 106.53 148.15 -43.48
C THR A 311 106.46 149.40 -44.38
N LEU A 312 105.31 149.71 -44.97
CA LEU A 312 105.12 150.91 -45.80
C LEU A 312 104.71 152.14 -44.99
N GLU A 313 103.90 151.94 -43.95
CA GLU A 313 103.24 153.01 -43.19
C GLU A 313 104.24 153.86 -42.36
N GLN A 314 105.34 153.24 -41.92
CA GLN A 314 106.33 153.86 -41.03
C GLN A 314 107.11 155.04 -41.65
N ARG A 315 107.02 155.27 -42.97
CA ARG A 315 107.87 156.26 -43.68
C ARG A 315 107.26 157.65 -43.87
N LEU A 316 106.04 157.90 -43.41
CA LEU A 316 105.24 159.05 -43.86
C LEU A 316 105.30 160.30 -42.96
N ASN A 317 105.81 160.21 -41.73
CA ASN A 317 105.40 161.12 -40.63
C ASN A 317 106.32 162.31 -40.29
N ASP A 318 107.50 162.47 -40.90
CA ASP A 318 108.52 163.43 -40.40
C ASP A 318 108.69 164.71 -41.27
N HIS A 319 108.21 165.87 -40.79
CA HIS A 319 108.84 167.24 -40.85
C HIS A 319 107.86 168.46 -40.82
N GLY A 320 108.21 169.54 -40.08
CA GLY A 320 107.99 170.94 -40.52
C GLY A 320 107.25 171.97 -39.61
N LEU A 321 107.97 173.01 -39.15
CA LEU A 321 107.53 174.34 -38.61
C LEU A 321 108.68 175.38 -38.90
N SER A 322 108.66 176.70 -38.68
CA SER A 322 107.79 177.73 -38.05
C SER A 322 107.96 179.07 -38.87
N GLU A 323 107.77 180.36 -38.51
CA GLU A 323 107.35 181.15 -37.33
C GLU A 323 106.97 182.61 -37.76
N ASN A 324 106.19 183.39 -36.97
CA ASN A 324 106.03 184.86 -37.10
C ASN A 324 105.37 185.52 -35.84
N ASP A 325 106.02 185.49 -34.67
CA ASP A 325 105.28 185.36 -33.39
C ASP A 325 105.24 186.56 -32.42
N GLN A 326 105.77 187.75 -32.79
CA GLN A 326 105.84 188.88 -31.83
C GLN A 326 104.76 189.96 -31.96
N ILE A 327 104.15 190.19 -33.11
CA ILE A 327 102.84 190.89 -33.16
C ILE A 327 101.73 189.96 -32.65
N LYS A 328 101.88 188.65 -32.89
CA LYS A 328 101.13 187.62 -32.16
C LYS A 328 101.33 187.70 -30.65
N ALA A 329 102.35 188.35 -30.07
CA ALA A 329 102.51 188.34 -28.61
C ALA A 329 101.39 189.12 -27.88
N LEU A 330 101.12 190.37 -28.31
CA LEU A 330 100.07 191.19 -27.68
C LEU A 330 98.67 190.88 -28.22
N GLN A 331 98.57 190.36 -29.44
CA GLN A 331 97.34 189.68 -29.86
C GLN A 331 97.12 188.45 -28.98
N SER A 332 98.08 187.55 -28.83
CA SER A 332 97.96 186.34 -28.01
C SER A 332 97.82 186.57 -26.51
N GLU A 333 98.09 187.75 -25.95
CA GLU A 333 97.70 188.04 -24.57
C GLU A 333 96.21 188.34 -24.45
N ARG A 334 95.65 189.23 -25.30
CA ARG A 334 94.20 189.48 -25.34
C ARG A 334 93.45 188.26 -25.83
N ASP A 335 93.91 187.65 -26.91
CA ASP A 335 93.41 186.38 -27.42
C ASP A 335 93.68 185.25 -26.42
N SER A 336 94.66 185.30 -25.50
CA SER A 336 94.79 184.31 -24.40
C SER A 336 93.72 184.51 -23.33
N LEU A 337 93.34 185.74 -22.99
CA LEU A 337 92.26 185.99 -22.02
C LEU A 337 90.90 185.66 -22.63
N GLU A 338 90.69 186.00 -23.91
CA GLU A 338 89.52 185.66 -24.69
C GLU A 338 89.44 184.14 -24.96
N LYS A 339 90.58 183.48 -25.23
CA LYS A 339 90.74 182.03 -25.27
C LYS A 339 90.54 181.39 -23.90
N LYS A 340 90.99 181.95 -22.78
CA LYS A 340 90.72 181.43 -21.42
C LYS A 340 89.24 181.50 -21.08
N LEU A 341 88.53 182.55 -21.50
CA LEU A 341 87.09 182.65 -21.38
C LEU A 341 86.39 181.64 -22.30
N SER A 342 86.89 181.44 -23.51
CA SER A 342 86.42 180.42 -24.45
C SER A 342 86.67 178.99 -23.95
N GLU A 343 87.85 178.72 -23.39
CA GLU A 343 88.28 177.46 -22.76
C GLU A 343 87.42 177.18 -21.53
N SER A 344 87.14 178.17 -20.69
CA SER A 344 86.24 178.01 -19.54
C SER A 344 84.81 177.67 -19.99
N ARG A 345 84.33 178.28 -21.09
CA ARG A 345 83.04 177.96 -21.70
C ARG A 345 83.03 176.59 -22.38
N GLN A 346 84.13 176.22 -23.05
CA GLN A 346 84.33 174.94 -23.71
C GLN A 346 84.42 173.81 -22.69
N GLN A 347 85.19 173.97 -21.61
CA GLN A 347 85.24 173.05 -20.47
C GLN A 347 83.87 172.92 -19.82
N LEU A 348 83.11 174.01 -19.62
CA LEU A 348 81.74 173.93 -19.12
C LEU A 348 80.80 173.19 -20.10
N GLN A 349 81.00 173.35 -21.40
CA GLN A 349 80.24 172.65 -22.44
C GLN A 349 80.63 171.18 -22.58
N GLU A 350 81.90 170.83 -22.36
CA GLU A 350 82.47 169.48 -22.35
C GLU A 350 82.08 168.73 -21.07
N VAL A 351 82.07 169.40 -19.92
CA VAL A 351 81.45 168.92 -18.68
C VAL A 351 79.94 168.72 -18.90
N LYS A 352 79.23 169.67 -19.52
CA LYS A 352 77.81 169.48 -19.85
C LYS A 352 77.60 168.29 -20.80
N PHE A 353 78.45 168.12 -21.81
CA PHE A 353 78.38 167.02 -22.77
C PHE A 353 78.63 165.67 -22.09
N THR A 354 79.72 165.52 -21.35
CA THR A 354 80.04 164.29 -20.61
C THR A 354 79.01 163.95 -19.52
N TRP A 355 78.38 164.94 -18.87
CA TRP A 355 77.21 164.68 -18.01
C TRP A 355 75.96 164.33 -18.81
N SER A 356 75.77 164.84 -20.03
CA SER A 356 74.66 164.45 -20.91
C SER A 356 74.84 163.01 -21.40
N ASP A 357 76.04 162.63 -21.85
CA ASP A 357 76.40 161.25 -22.21
C ASP A 357 76.24 160.29 -21.02
N LYS A 358 76.57 160.75 -19.81
CA LYS A 358 76.37 159.96 -18.60
C LYS A 358 74.90 159.84 -18.22
N ILE A 359 74.09 160.86 -18.48
CA ILE A 359 72.63 160.81 -18.32
C ILE A 359 72.04 159.83 -19.34
N THR A 360 72.34 159.95 -20.64
CA THR A 360 71.80 159.04 -21.67
C THR A 360 72.30 157.60 -21.50
N HIS A 361 73.52 157.40 -21.00
CA HIS A 361 74.00 156.06 -20.62
C HIS A 361 73.25 155.48 -19.41
N LEU A 362 72.93 156.29 -18.40
CA LEU A 362 72.12 155.86 -17.26
C LEU A 362 70.64 155.64 -17.63
N GLU A 363 70.07 156.48 -18.50
CA GLU A 363 68.73 156.31 -19.06
C GLU A 363 68.65 155.01 -19.87
N GLY A 364 69.63 154.76 -20.75
CA GLY A 364 69.74 153.49 -21.48
C GLY A 364 69.95 152.29 -20.55
N GLN A 365 70.74 152.41 -19.47
CA GLN A 365 70.85 151.35 -18.45
C GLN A 365 69.54 151.11 -17.70
N ILE A 366 68.74 152.15 -17.45
CA ILE A 366 67.41 152.02 -16.83
C ILE A 366 66.44 151.32 -17.78
N GLU A 367 66.39 151.71 -19.06
CA GLU A 367 65.57 151.06 -20.10
C GLU A 367 65.96 149.58 -20.28
N ASP A 368 67.26 149.30 -20.33
CA ASP A 368 67.84 147.96 -20.46
C ASP A 368 67.61 147.09 -19.20
N LEU A 369 67.39 147.69 -18.03
CA LEU A 369 66.98 147.01 -16.79
C LEU A 369 65.46 146.84 -16.68
N GLN A 370 64.67 147.81 -17.14
CA GLN A 370 63.21 147.72 -17.24
C GLN A 370 62.80 146.61 -18.19
N MET A 371 63.37 146.56 -19.40
CA MET A 371 63.13 145.48 -20.34
C MET A 371 63.49 144.10 -19.76
N LYS A 372 64.58 143.99 -18.97
CA LYS A 372 64.96 142.73 -18.29
C LYS A 372 64.04 142.38 -17.11
N LEU A 373 63.40 143.37 -16.48
CA LEU A 373 62.40 143.15 -15.44
C LEU A 373 61.08 142.66 -16.05
N ASP A 374 60.56 143.34 -17.08
CA ASP A 374 59.35 142.94 -17.81
C ASP A 374 59.47 141.50 -18.34
N ASP A 375 60.64 141.18 -18.91
CA ASP A 375 60.99 139.87 -19.46
C ASP A 375 61.18 138.80 -18.36
N ALA A 376 61.44 139.20 -17.11
CA ALA A 376 61.47 138.31 -15.94
C ALA A 376 60.07 138.12 -15.32
N GLU A 377 59.29 139.19 -15.15
CA GLU A 377 57.91 139.14 -14.68
C GLU A 377 57.03 138.30 -15.62
N LYS A 378 57.21 138.45 -16.93
CA LYS A 378 56.54 137.62 -17.94
C LYS A 378 56.89 136.13 -17.78
N ARG A 379 58.16 135.78 -17.61
CA ARG A 379 58.58 134.37 -17.37
C ARG A 379 58.03 133.82 -16.06
N VAL A 380 57.88 134.65 -15.03
CA VAL A 380 57.24 134.26 -13.77
C VAL A 380 55.75 134.00 -13.97
N SER A 381 55.03 134.84 -14.73
CA SER A 381 53.63 134.58 -15.10
C SER A 381 53.50 133.29 -15.89
N GLU A 382 54.26 133.12 -16.99
CA GLU A 382 54.20 131.92 -17.84
C GLU A 382 54.49 130.63 -17.05
N ASN A 383 55.42 130.67 -16.09
CA ASN A 383 55.72 129.54 -15.21
C ASN A 383 54.62 129.28 -14.16
N TRP A 384 53.96 130.33 -13.67
CA TRP A 384 52.82 130.21 -12.74
C TRP A 384 51.56 129.68 -13.45
N ASP A 385 51.27 130.14 -14.67
CA ASP A 385 50.20 129.62 -15.52
C ASP A 385 50.43 128.13 -15.86
N LEU A 386 51.67 127.74 -16.16
CA LEU A 386 52.03 126.36 -16.45
C LEU A 386 51.99 125.46 -15.20
N ALA A 387 52.40 125.97 -14.04
CA ALA A 387 52.28 125.26 -12.76
C ALA A 387 50.81 125.03 -12.38
N THR A 388 49.97 126.07 -12.41
CA THR A 388 48.53 125.95 -12.11
C THR A 388 47.80 125.05 -13.10
N GLN A 389 48.15 125.08 -14.39
CA GLN A 389 47.62 124.14 -15.38
C GLN A 389 48.00 122.68 -15.05
N LYS A 390 49.24 122.44 -14.61
CA LYS A 390 49.71 121.11 -14.20
C LYS A 390 49.00 120.60 -12.95
N ASP A 391 48.80 121.46 -11.95
CA ASP A 391 48.08 121.08 -10.73
C ASP A 391 46.61 120.71 -11.03
N VAL A 392 45.95 121.45 -11.94
CA VAL A 392 44.60 121.13 -12.43
C VAL A 392 44.53 119.81 -13.21
N LEU A 393 45.62 119.39 -13.87
CA LEU A 393 45.69 118.06 -14.51
C LEU A 393 45.84 116.96 -13.46
N HIS A 394 46.75 117.11 -12.50
CA HIS A 394 46.95 116.13 -11.43
C HIS A 394 45.74 115.99 -10.49
N GLU A 395 44.94 117.04 -10.30
CA GLU A 395 43.67 116.94 -9.56
C GLU A 395 42.64 116.11 -10.35
N LYS A 396 42.51 116.32 -11.67
CA LYS A 396 41.63 115.50 -12.53
C LYS A 396 42.06 114.04 -12.63
N GLU A 397 43.38 113.77 -12.63
CA GLU A 397 43.90 112.40 -12.54
C GLU A 397 43.52 111.77 -11.19
N ARG A 398 43.58 112.52 -10.09
CA ARG A 398 43.14 112.06 -8.76
C ARG A 398 41.64 111.79 -8.71
N GLU A 399 40.81 112.70 -9.19
CA GLU A 399 39.34 112.53 -9.29
C GLU A 399 38.98 111.27 -10.09
N GLN A 400 39.64 111.03 -11.23
CA GLN A 400 39.42 109.83 -12.04
C GLN A 400 39.84 108.54 -11.32
N HIS A 401 40.97 108.56 -10.61
CA HIS A 401 41.41 107.42 -9.81
C HIS A 401 40.50 107.14 -8.62
N GLU A 402 39.95 108.18 -7.97
CA GLU A 402 39.00 108.03 -6.86
C GLU A 402 37.66 107.45 -7.34
N LEU A 403 37.13 107.93 -8.48
CA LEU A 403 35.92 107.37 -9.11
C LEU A 403 36.09 105.90 -9.52
N LEU A 404 37.23 105.53 -10.13
CA LEU A 404 37.53 104.15 -10.49
C LEU A 404 37.68 103.25 -9.25
N LEU A 405 38.26 103.77 -8.18
CA LEU A 405 38.45 103.04 -6.93
C LEU A 405 37.09 102.80 -6.23
N GLU A 406 36.16 103.76 -6.31
CA GLU A 406 34.79 103.58 -5.82
C GLU A 406 33.97 102.60 -6.67
N GLU A 407 34.12 102.63 -8.01
CA GLU A 407 33.49 101.64 -8.90
C GLU A 407 33.98 100.21 -8.60
N ILE A 408 35.27 100.04 -8.27
CA ILE A 408 35.85 98.77 -7.85
C ILE A 408 35.30 98.32 -6.48
N LYS A 409 35.18 99.22 -5.50
CA LYS A 409 34.55 98.91 -4.19
C LYS A 409 33.11 98.44 -4.37
N MET A 410 32.31 99.15 -5.16
CA MET A 410 30.90 98.80 -5.39
C MET A 410 30.76 97.38 -5.97
N LYS A 411 31.52 97.07 -7.03
CA LYS A 411 31.53 95.72 -7.62
C LYS A 411 32.08 94.65 -6.66
N HIS A 412 33.03 95.01 -5.80
CA HIS A 412 33.49 94.10 -4.75
C HIS A 412 32.39 93.82 -3.72
N SER A 413 31.66 94.84 -3.26
CA SER A 413 30.53 94.69 -2.33
C SER A 413 29.39 93.87 -2.96
N GLU A 414 29.05 94.11 -4.22
CA GLU A 414 28.03 93.36 -4.97
C GLU A 414 28.41 91.87 -5.09
N THR A 415 29.69 91.58 -5.35
CA THR A 415 30.17 90.18 -5.44
C THR A 415 30.30 89.50 -4.08
N GLU A 416 30.66 90.24 -3.02
CA GLU A 416 30.68 89.75 -1.64
C GLU A 416 29.27 89.43 -1.14
N GLU A 417 28.29 90.31 -1.37
CA GLU A 417 26.88 90.07 -1.04
C GLU A 417 26.31 88.87 -1.80
N LEU A 418 26.61 88.72 -3.09
CA LEU A 418 26.17 87.56 -3.89
C LEU A 418 26.79 86.25 -3.38
N LEU A 419 28.06 86.27 -2.98
CA LEU A 419 28.73 85.11 -2.37
C LEU A 419 28.14 84.77 -1.00
N LEU A 420 27.85 85.75 -0.15
CA LEU A 420 27.25 85.55 1.16
C LEU A 420 25.84 84.93 1.04
N ASN A 421 24.98 85.49 0.21
CA ASN A 421 23.66 84.93 -0.11
C ASN A 421 23.77 83.49 -0.67
N LYS A 422 24.85 83.18 -1.42
CA LYS A 422 25.08 81.82 -1.93
C LYS A 422 25.56 80.85 -0.84
N ILE A 423 26.32 81.32 0.14
CA ILE A 423 26.71 80.55 1.34
C ILE A 423 25.47 80.23 2.16
N ASP A 424 24.65 81.23 2.53
CA ASP A 424 23.41 81.05 3.31
C ASP A 424 22.45 80.05 2.65
N SER A 425 22.34 80.10 1.32
CA SER A 425 21.56 79.16 0.51
C SER A 425 22.11 77.73 0.57
N LEU A 426 23.44 77.55 0.54
CA LEU A 426 24.08 76.24 0.64
C LEU A 426 24.03 75.68 2.07
N GLU A 427 24.24 76.50 3.10
CA GLU A 427 24.08 76.09 4.50
C GLU A 427 22.64 75.67 4.80
N SER A 428 21.65 76.38 4.26
CA SER A 428 20.24 76.00 4.36
C SER A 428 19.94 74.66 3.68
N GLN A 429 20.55 74.38 2.53
CA GLN A 429 20.44 73.09 1.84
C GLN A 429 21.11 71.96 2.64
N VAL A 430 22.32 72.18 3.15
CA VAL A 430 23.05 71.20 3.98
C VAL A 430 22.27 70.89 5.27
N LYS A 431 21.76 71.91 5.95
CA LYS A 431 20.93 71.74 7.15
C LYS A 431 19.67 70.93 6.87
N THR A 432 18.98 71.22 5.77
CA THR A 432 17.79 70.46 5.35
C THR A 432 18.14 69.01 5.05
N GLY A 433 19.23 68.77 4.30
CA GLY A 433 19.74 67.44 4.00
C GLY A 433 20.09 66.63 5.25
N LEU A 434 20.75 67.25 6.24
CA LEU A 434 21.07 66.62 7.53
C LEU A 434 19.80 66.24 8.30
N MET A 435 18.78 67.10 8.34
CA MET A 435 17.51 66.76 8.98
C MET A 435 16.81 65.58 8.29
N THR A 436 16.73 65.57 6.96
CA THR A 436 16.16 64.43 6.22
C THR A 436 16.96 63.14 6.40
N LEU A 437 18.30 63.23 6.56
CA LEU A 437 19.14 62.07 6.83
C LEU A 437 18.92 61.53 8.24
N GLU A 438 18.70 62.40 9.23
CA GLU A 438 18.43 62.02 10.62
C GLU A 438 17.01 61.45 10.79
N GLU A 439 16.02 61.98 10.06
CA GLU A 439 14.66 61.39 9.94
C GLU A 439 14.70 59.99 9.31
N VAL A 440 15.40 59.83 8.18
CA VAL A 440 15.58 58.52 7.53
C VAL A 440 16.32 57.55 8.46
N LYS A 441 17.39 58.00 9.13
CA LYS A 441 18.12 57.16 10.10
C LYS A 441 17.22 56.73 11.26
N PHE A 442 16.43 57.64 11.84
CA PHE A 442 15.49 57.30 12.91
C PHE A 442 14.47 56.25 12.45
N SER A 443 13.94 56.37 11.23
CA SER A 443 13.04 55.36 10.67
C SER A 443 13.73 54.01 10.46
N ALA A 444 14.99 53.99 10.01
CA ALA A 444 15.76 52.77 9.84
C ALA A 444 16.06 52.09 11.20
N ASP A 445 16.57 52.84 12.18
CA ASP A 445 16.81 52.38 13.55
C ASP A 445 15.52 51.80 14.18
N GLN A 446 14.37 52.42 13.93
CA GLN A 446 13.05 51.92 14.37
C GLN A 446 12.68 50.60 13.68
N THR A 447 12.87 50.47 12.36
CA THR A 447 12.59 49.20 11.65
C THR A 447 13.53 48.08 12.07
N ILE A 448 14.80 48.37 12.38
CA ILE A 448 15.76 47.39 12.89
C ILE A 448 15.28 46.83 14.23
N ALA A 449 14.90 47.68 15.19
CA ALA A 449 14.38 47.24 16.48
C ALA A 449 13.12 46.35 16.36
N GLN A 450 12.24 46.64 15.39
CA GLN A 450 11.08 45.79 15.09
C GLN A 450 11.46 44.44 14.49
N MET A 451 12.51 44.39 13.64
CA MET A 451 13.02 43.12 13.11
C MET A 451 13.69 42.27 14.19
N GLU A 452 14.44 42.90 15.11
CA GLU A 452 15.07 42.23 16.27
C GLU A 452 14.02 41.63 17.22
N GLU A 453 12.94 42.36 17.54
CA GLU A 453 11.83 41.85 18.36
C GLU A 453 11.11 40.65 17.70
N ASN A 454 10.91 40.70 16.37
CA ASN A 454 10.33 39.58 15.61
C ASN A 454 11.27 38.37 15.55
N GLU A 455 12.58 38.56 15.46
CA GLU A 455 13.57 37.48 15.47
C GLU A 455 13.62 36.78 16.84
N GLU A 456 13.57 37.53 17.95
CA GLU A 456 13.45 36.95 19.29
C GLU A 456 12.15 36.15 19.47
N GLU A 457 11.01 36.65 18.98
CA GLU A 457 9.73 35.94 19.08
C GLU A 457 9.71 34.65 18.22
N LEU A 458 10.29 34.68 17.01
CA LEU A 458 10.46 33.50 16.16
C LEU A 458 11.40 32.47 16.79
N SER A 459 12.52 32.92 17.37
CA SER A 459 13.46 32.06 18.10
C SER A 459 12.80 31.37 19.30
N ALA A 460 11.99 32.10 20.07
CA ALA A 460 11.20 31.54 21.17
C ALA A 460 10.16 30.50 20.69
N LYS A 461 9.48 30.77 19.56
CA LYS A 461 8.55 29.82 18.93
C LYS A 461 9.26 28.56 18.45
N GLN A 462 10.43 28.68 17.82
CA GLN A 462 11.23 27.54 17.38
C GLN A 462 11.66 26.65 18.56
N LEU A 463 12.15 27.23 19.65
CA LEU A 463 12.56 26.49 20.84
C LEU A 463 11.39 25.74 21.50
N LEU A 464 10.18 26.31 21.49
CA LEU A 464 8.96 25.63 21.93
C LEU A 464 8.57 24.45 21.02
N LEU A 465 8.73 24.60 19.69
CA LEU A 465 8.45 23.54 18.72
C LEU A 465 9.47 22.39 18.85
N GLU A 466 10.76 22.67 18.93
CA GLU A 466 11.80 21.66 19.19
C GLU A 466 11.51 20.88 20.48
N ARG A 467 11.13 21.58 21.55
CA ARG A 467 10.76 20.94 22.82
C ARG A 467 9.50 20.05 22.70
N LYS A 468 8.52 20.42 21.88
CA LYS A 468 7.34 19.56 21.65
C LYS A 468 7.66 18.38 20.73
N ILE A 469 8.54 18.55 19.74
CA ILE A 469 9.07 17.44 18.92
C ILE A 469 9.76 16.43 19.83
N GLN A 470 10.66 16.87 20.72
CA GLN A 470 11.34 15.98 21.67
C GLN A 470 10.34 15.18 22.54
N SER A 471 9.29 15.82 23.07
CA SER A 471 8.24 15.11 23.85
C SER A 471 7.50 14.07 22.99
N LEU A 472 7.19 14.37 21.73
CA LEU A 472 6.54 13.42 20.81
C LEU A 472 7.48 12.27 20.42
N GLU A 473 8.79 12.51 20.31
CA GLU A 473 9.77 11.46 20.07
C GLU A 473 9.95 10.54 21.30
N GLU A 474 9.95 11.10 22.51
CA GLU A 474 9.96 10.34 23.77
C GLU A 474 8.69 9.47 23.90
N GLU A 475 7.50 10.05 23.64
CA GLU A 475 6.22 9.33 23.58
C GLU A 475 6.22 8.23 22.51
N ARG A 476 6.70 8.52 21.29
CA ARG A 476 6.83 7.53 20.19
C ARG A 476 7.75 6.38 20.58
N ASN A 477 8.90 6.67 21.18
CA ASN A 477 9.86 5.66 21.61
C ASN A 477 9.29 4.78 22.73
N GLU A 478 8.51 5.34 23.66
CA GLU A 478 7.83 4.55 24.69
C GLU A 478 6.77 3.62 24.09
N ILE A 479 5.96 4.11 23.14
CA ILE A 479 4.96 3.30 22.41
C ILE A 479 5.64 2.20 21.57
N GLN A 480 6.74 2.52 20.90
CA GLN A 480 7.51 1.56 20.10
C GLN A 480 8.11 0.44 20.98
N ASN A 481 8.66 0.78 22.15
CA ASN A 481 9.14 -0.21 23.11
C ASN A 481 8.00 -1.10 23.66
N LYS A 482 6.83 -0.52 23.93
CA LYS A 482 5.62 -1.28 24.32
C LYS A 482 5.18 -2.23 23.20
N LEU A 483 5.17 -1.78 21.95
CA LEU A 483 4.85 -2.62 20.79
C LEU A 483 5.82 -3.80 20.66
N ILE A 484 7.13 -3.54 20.69
CA ILE A 484 8.17 -4.59 20.64
C ILE A 484 8.01 -5.59 21.78
N SER A 485 7.70 -5.15 23.01
CA SER A 485 7.43 -6.07 24.12
C SER A 485 6.22 -6.97 23.86
N ARG A 486 5.15 -6.41 23.26
CA ARG A 486 3.92 -7.14 22.93
C ARG A 486 4.08 -8.09 21.74
N GLU A 487 4.90 -7.74 20.77
CA GLU A 487 5.30 -8.62 19.66
C GLU A 487 6.11 -9.83 20.17
N ASN A 488 7.02 -9.61 21.12
CA ASN A 488 7.78 -10.69 21.77
C ASN A 488 6.87 -11.62 22.58
N GLU A 489 5.91 -11.08 23.35
CA GLU A 489 4.89 -11.87 24.04
C GLU A 489 4.03 -12.69 23.07
N TYR A 490 3.59 -12.08 21.96
CA TYR A 490 2.79 -12.76 20.94
C TYR A 490 3.57 -13.87 20.22
N SER A 491 4.85 -13.62 19.93
CA SER A 491 5.79 -14.61 19.38
C SER A 491 6.00 -15.81 20.33
N ALA A 492 6.13 -15.55 21.64
CA ALA A 492 6.21 -16.61 22.65
C ALA A 492 4.93 -17.46 22.71
N VAL A 493 3.75 -16.82 22.72
CA VAL A 493 2.46 -17.54 22.70
C VAL A 493 2.25 -18.35 21.41
N LEU A 494 2.68 -17.83 20.25
CA LEU A 494 2.67 -18.59 19.00
C LEU A 494 3.59 -19.82 19.06
N SER A 495 4.79 -19.68 19.64
CA SER A 495 5.73 -20.78 19.81
C SER A 495 5.19 -21.86 20.76
N GLU A 496 4.62 -21.47 21.90
CA GLU A 496 3.91 -22.39 22.79
C GLU A 496 2.75 -23.10 22.08
N LEU A 497 1.93 -22.37 21.32
CA LEU A 497 0.80 -22.95 20.60
C LEU A 497 1.26 -23.92 19.52
N GLN A 498 2.33 -23.63 18.78
CA GLN A 498 2.95 -24.56 17.83
C GLN A 498 3.50 -25.82 18.52
N GLU A 499 4.08 -25.68 19.71
CA GLU A 499 4.53 -26.82 20.52
C GLU A 499 3.36 -27.67 21.01
N LYS A 500 2.22 -27.06 21.37
CA LYS A 500 0.98 -27.77 21.72
C LYS A 500 0.38 -28.50 20.51
N THR A 501 0.32 -27.86 19.35
CA THR A 501 -0.22 -28.45 18.11
C THR A 501 0.60 -29.67 17.67
N SER A 502 1.93 -29.57 17.63
CA SER A 502 2.80 -30.71 17.29
C SER A 502 2.75 -31.86 18.32
N LYS A 503 2.50 -31.55 19.60
CA LYS A 503 2.20 -32.56 20.62
C LYS A 503 0.83 -33.23 20.39
N LEU A 504 -0.16 -32.48 19.93
CA LEU A 504 -1.52 -32.98 19.65
C LEU A 504 -1.55 -33.84 18.39
N GLU A 505 -0.89 -33.43 17.30
CA GLU A 505 -0.69 -34.22 16.07
C GLU A 505 0.02 -35.57 16.37
N ASN A 506 1.01 -35.55 17.28
CA ASN A 506 1.70 -36.74 17.79
C ASN A 506 0.83 -37.59 18.76
N VAL A 507 -0.35 -37.11 19.18
CA VAL A 507 -1.35 -37.91 19.89
C VAL A 507 -2.39 -38.44 18.91
N GLU A 508 -2.87 -37.64 17.95
CA GLU A 508 -3.80 -38.05 16.90
C GLU A 508 -3.23 -39.19 16.04
N THR A 509 -1.98 -39.06 15.58
CA THR A 509 -1.29 -40.14 14.82
C THR A 509 -1.10 -41.42 15.63
N LYS A 510 -0.95 -41.35 16.96
CA LYS A 510 -0.94 -42.54 17.83
C LYS A 510 -2.33 -43.12 18.03
N LEU A 511 -3.36 -42.28 18.15
CA LEU A 511 -4.74 -42.69 18.30
C LEU A 511 -5.22 -43.39 17.02
N GLU A 512 -4.95 -42.83 15.85
CA GLU A 512 -5.23 -43.44 14.54
C GLU A 512 -4.48 -44.79 14.36
N ALA A 513 -3.26 -44.91 14.89
CA ALA A 513 -2.54 -46.18 14.91
C ALA A 513 -3.16 -47.22 15.86
N VAL A 514 -3.67 -46.80 17.02
CA VAL A 514 -4.42 -47.67 17.96
C VAL A 514 -5.78 -48.07 17.38
N GLU A 515 -6.49 -47.18 16.69
CA GLU A 515 -7.73 -47.49 15.98
C GLU A 515 -7.49 -48.52 14.86
N LYS A 516 -6.41 -48.39 14.09
CA LYS A 516 -6.01 -49.40 13.09
C LYS A 516 -5.70 -50.76 13.74
N GLN A 517 -5.04 -50.79 14.90
CA GLN A 517 -4.81 -52.02 15.66
C GLN A 517 -6.12 -52.63 16.21
N LEU A 518 -7.03 -51.79 16.72
CA LEU A 518 -8.33 -52.23 17.24
C LEU A 518 -9.22 -52.80 16.13
N ASN A 519 -9.24 -52.16 14.95
CA ASN A 519 -9.99 -52.64 13.79
C ASN A 519 -9.41 -53.98 13.28
N ALA A 520 -8.09 -54.12 13.19
CA ALA A 520 -7.46 -55.40 12.84
C ALA A 520 -7.80 -56.51 13.87
N ALA A 521 -7.77 -56.20 15.17
CA ALA A 521 -8.15 -57.16 16.21
C ALA A 521 -9.66 -57.51 16.17
N LEU A 522 -10.52 -56.60 15.74
CA LEU A 522 -11.94 -56.87 15.50
C LEU A 522 -12.17 -57.75 14.27
N GLU A 523 -11.40 -57.56 13.19
CA GLU A 523 -11.42 -58.44 12.00
C GLU A 523 -10.92 -59.85 12.34
N GLU A 524 -9.82 -59.98 13.10
CA GLU A 524 -9.33 -61.26 13.62
C GLU A 524 -10.36 -61.94 14.52
N LEU A 525 -10.99 -61.22 15.45
CA LEU A 525 -12.05 -61.75 16.31
C LEU A 525 -13.27 -62.23 15.52
N GLN A 526 -13.66 -61.50 14.47
CA GLN A 526 -14.73 -61.92 13.56
C GLN A 526 -14.36 -63.19 12.78
N ALA A 527 -13.13 -63.28 12.26
CA ALA A 527 -12.64 -64.47 11.56
C ALA A 527 -12.63 -65.70 12.47
N VAL A 528 -12.09 -65.57 13.70
CA VAL A 528 -12.08 -66.63 14.72
C VAL A 528 -13.50 -67.03 15.12
N ASN A 529 -14.45 -66.08 15.24
CA ASN A 529 -15.84 -66.38 15.55
C ASN A 529 -16.56 -67.12 14.40
N ILE A 530 -16.26 -66.77 13.14
CA ILE A 530 -16.74 -67.50 11.96
C ILE A 530 -16.20 -68.94 11.97
N GLU A 531 -14.91 -69.14 12.23
CA GLU A 531 -14.30 -70.47 12.29
C GLU A 531 -14.80 -71.30 13.49
N ALA A 532 -15.03 -70.66 14.64
CA ALA A 532 -15.68 -71.29 15.80
C ALA A 532 -17.14 -71.70 15.48
N SER A 533 -17.88 -70.90 14.71
CA SER A 533 -19.24 -71.26 14.27
C SER A 533 -19.24 -72.45 13.30
N LYS A 534 -18.25 -72.51 12.40
CA LYS A 534 -18.08 -73.61 11.44
C LYS A 534 -17.67 -74.90 12.14
N THR A 535 -16.62 -74.87 12.96
CA THR A 535 -16.15 -76.05 13.72
C THR A 535 -17.22 -76.59 14.66
N LYS A 536 -18.08 -75.73 15.22
CA LYS A 536 -19.28 -76.15 15.97
C LYS A 536 -20.31 -76.87 15.09
N ALA A 537 -20.55 -76.42 13.85
CA ALA A 537 -21.44 -77.08 12.90
C ALA A 537 -20.86 -78.42 12.42
N ASP A 538 -19.56 -78.48 12.14
CA ASP A 538 -18.84 -79.71 11.77
C ASP A 538 -18.90 -80.73 12.94
N LEU A 539 -18.72 -80.27 14.18
CA LEU A 539 -18.93 -81.10 15.38
C LEU A 539 -20.37 -81.62 15.51
N GLN A 540 -21.38 -80.76 15.27
CA GLN A 540 -22.77 -81.17 15.32
C GLN A 540 -23.06 -82.26 14.28
N PHE A 541 -22.61 -82.07 13.02
CA PHE A 541 -22.74 -83.07 11.96
C PHE A 541 -22.10 -84.40 12.37
N CYS A 542 -20.87 -84.38 12.88
CA CYS A 542 -20.19 -85.57 13.38
C CYS A 542 -20.93 -86.24 14.55
N THR A 543 -21.55 -85.49 15.46
CA THR A 543 -22.38 -86.09 16.52
C THR A 543 -23.66 -86.74 15.97
N GLU A 544 -24.34 -86.09 15.03
CA GLU A 544 -25.53 -86.66 14.38
C GLU A 544 -25.20 -87.91 13.55
N GLU A 545 -24.06 -87.94 12.86
CA GLU A 545 -23.58 -89.12 12.15
C GLU A 545 -23.23 -90.25 13.12
N LYS A 546 -22.49 -89.94 14.20
CA LYS A 546 -22.19 -90.89 15.28
C LYS A 546 -23.46 -91.45 15.93
N ASP A 547 -24.52 -90.65 16.11
CA ASP A 547 -25.81 -91.12 16.64
C ASP A 547 -26.61 -91.95 15.63
N LYS A 548 -26.60 -91.59 14.34
CA LYS A 548 -27.14 -92.44 13.25
C LYS A 548 -26.43 -93.79 13.18
N LEU A 549 -25.11 -93.82 13.32
CA LEU A 549 -24.31 -95.05 13.37
C LEU A 549 -24.59 -95.88 14.64
N LEU A 550 -24.79 -95.24 15.79
CA LEU A 550 -25.21 -95.90 17.03
C LEU A 550 -26.58 -96.59 16.89
N LEU A 551 -27.55 -95.88 16.29
CA LEU A 551 -28.88 -96.42 16.00
C LEU A 551 -28.79 -97.61 15.02
N ARG A 552 -27.99 -97.46 13.94
CA ARG A 552 -27.73 -98.52 12.95
C ARG A 552 -27.05 -99.75 13.57
N ASN A 553 -26.18 -99.56 14.55
CA ASN A 553 -25.53 -100.66 15.26
C ASN A 553 -26.53 -101.38 16.18
N ALA A 554 -27.44 -100.65 16.84
CA ALA A 554 -28.54 -101.23 17.60
C ALA A 554 -29.52 -102.04 16.71
N GLU A 555 -29.88 -101.52 15.52
CA GLU A 555 -30.68 -102.25 14.51
C GLU A 555 -30.01 -103.58 14.14
N LEU A 556 -28.71 -103.57 13.82
CA LEU A 556 -27.94 -104.76 13.46
C LEU A 556 -27.83 -105.75 14.61
N PHE A 557 -27.66 -105.26 15.85
CA PHE A 557 -27.62 -106.12 17.04
C PHE A 557 -28.97 -106.81 17.28
N GLN A 558 -30.09 -106.10 17.09
CA GLN A 558 -31.44 -106.66 17.18
C GLN A 558 -31.71 -107.70 16.08
N GLN A 559 -31.25 -107.44 14.84
CA GLN A 559 -31.33 -108.40 13.75
C GLN A 559 -30.53 -109.68 14.05
N LEU A 560 -29.27 -109.55 14.50
CA LEU A 560 -28.44 -110.69 14.92
C LEU A 560 -29.10 -111.52 16.03
N GLN A 561 -29.68 -110.86 17.05
CA GLN A 561 -30.38 -111.55 18.14
C GLN A 561 -31.61 -112.33 17.64
N SER A 562 -32.37 -111.77 16.68
CA SER A 562 -33.52 -112.46 16.09
C SER A 562 -33.11 -113.68 15.23
N LEU A 563 -32.03 -113.56 14.45
CA LEU A 563 -31.45 -114.67 13.68
C LEU A 563 -30.96 -115.79 14.59
N GLN A 564 -30.28 -115.44 15.69
CA GLN A 564 -29.78 -116.41 16.66
C GLN A 564 -30.91 -117.17 17.37
N GLN A 565 -32.03 -116.51 17.70
CA GLN A 565 -33.22 -117.19 18.20
C GLN A 565 -33.83 -118.14 17.16
N SER A 566 -33.97 -117.71 15.91
CA SER A 566 -34.50 -118.56 14.82
C SER A 566 -33.65 -119.81 14.61
N GLN A 567 -32.32 -119.67 14.56
CA GLN A 567 -31.40 -120.80 14.40
C GLN A 567 -31.45 -121.78 15.59
N GLN A 568 -31.72 -121.28 16.79
CA GLN A 568 -31.84 -122.12 17.99
C GLN A 568 -33.17 -122.89 18.05
N VAL A 569 -34.26 -122.36 17.47
CA VAL A 569 -35.52 -123.11 17.28
C VAL A 569 -35.32 -124.22 16.23
N GLU A 570 -34.79 -123.88 15.06
CA GLU A 570 -34.51 -124.82 13.96
C GLU A 570 -33.60 -125.98 14.41
N LYS A 571 -32.61 -125.69 15.28
CA LYS A 571 -31.76 -126.74 15.89
C LYS A 571 -32.52 -127.69 16.82
N MET A 572 -33.48 -127.20 17.62
CA MET A 572 -34.29 -128.08 18.48
C MET A 572 -35.21 -128.99 17.66
N GLU A 573 -35.81 -128.47 16.59
CA GLU A 573 -36.63 -129.26 15.66
C GLU A 573 -35.79 -130.37 15.01
N TYR A 574 -34.57 -130.06 14.56
CA TYR A 574 -33.62 -131.06 14.05
C TYR A 574 -33.22 -132.12 15.08
N GLU A 575 -32.95 -131.74 16.33
CA GLU A 575 -32.60 -132.68 17.40
C GLU A 575 -33.78 -133.61 17.75
N GLN A 576 -35.02 -133.10 17.72
CA GLN A 576 -36.21 -133.92 17.97
C GLN A 576 -36.48 -134.92 16.82
N VAL A 577 -36.41 -134.48 15.55
CA VAL A 577 -36.58 -135.38 14.38
C VAL A 577 -35.48 -136.45 14.33
N LEU A 578 -34.26 -136.14 14.78
CA LEU A 578 -33.17 -137.11 14.88
C LEU A 578 -33.49 -138.19 15.94
N LYS A 579 -34.08 -137.79 17.07
CA LYS A 579 -34.49 -138.71 18.15
C LYS A 579 -35.60 -139.65 17.69
N GLU A 580 -36.66 -139.14 17.08
CA GLU A 580 -37.77 -139.93 16.53
C GLU A 580 -37.27 -140.98 15.53
N LYS A 581 -36.34 -140.62 14.64
CA LYS A 581 -35.69 -141.57 13.72
C LYS A 581 -34.87 -142.65 14.43
N SER A 582 -34.22 -142.32 15.55
CA SER A 582 -33.45 -143.31 16.32
C SER A 582 -34.36 -144.35 16.99
N GLU A 583 -35.51 -143.93 17.50
CA GLU A 583 -36.50 -144.80 18.14
C GLU A 583 -37.13 -145.76 17.09
N ILE A 584 -37.50 -145.24 15.91
CA ILE A 584 -37.95 -146.05 14.76
C ILE A 584 -36.88 -147.07 14.33
N TYR A 585 -35.61 -146.68 14.25
CA TYR A 585 -34.52 -147.59 13.88
C TYR A 585 -34.35 -148.74 14.89
N THR A 586 -34.50 -148.49 16.19
CA THR A 586 -34.48 -149.56 17.20
C THR A 586 -35.67 -150.51 17.11
N ALA A 587 -36.86 -150.01 16.72
CA ALA A 587 -38.03 -150.85 16.50
C ALA A 587 -37.84 -151.80 15.31
N LEU A 588 -37.46 -151.27 14.14
CA LEU A 588 -37.21 -152.08 12.94
C LEU A 588 -36.08 -153.11 13.15
N LYS A 589 -35.01 -152.76 13.88
CA LYS A 589 -33.92 -153.71 14.14
C LYS A 589 -34.41 -154.93 14.93
N LYS A 590 -35.27 -154.72 15.94
CA LYS A 590 -35.86 -155.81 16.71
C LYS A 590 -36.81 -156.65 15.86
N GLU A 591 -37.62 -156.02 15.02
CA GLU A 591 -38.52 -156.72 14.08
C GLU A 591 -37.74 -157.60 13.08
N VAL A 592 -36.55 -157.19 12.64
CA VAL A 592 -35.66 -158.03 11.83
C VAL A 592 -35.13 -159.23 12.63
N GLU A 593 -34.70 -159.05 13.88
CA GLU A 593 -34.22 -160.13 14.75
C GLU A 593 -35.33 -161.18 15.04
N ASP A 594 -36.57 -160.73 15.29
CA ASP A 594 -37.74 -161.60 15.46
C ASP A 594 -38.11 -162.35 14.14
N ASN A 595 -37.89 -161.73 12.96
CA ASN A 595 -38.08 -162.37 11.65
C ASN A 595 -36.99 -163.39 11.29
N GLU A 596 -35.73 -163.20 11.72
CA GLU A 596 -34.68 -164.23 11.52
C GLU A 596 -34.97 -165.51 12.33
N VAL A 597 -35.48 -165.36 13.56
CA VAL A 597 -35.85 -166.50 14.42
C VAL A 597 -37.00 -167.32 13.82
N THR A 598 -37.98 -166.68 13.17
CA THR A 598 -39.09 -167.40 12.51
C THR A 598 -38.65 -168.05 11.18
N LEU A 599 -37.75 -167.41 10.42
CA LEU A 599 -37.16 -168.02 9.21
C LEU A 599 -36.39 -169.31 9.50
N ASP A 600 -35.65 -169.39 10.61
CA ASP A 600 -34.95 -170.62 11.00
C ASP A 600 -35.91 -171.77 11.41
N GLN A 601 -37.08 -171.44 11.96
CA GLN A 601 -38.13 -172.44 12.20
C GLN A 601 -38.70 -172.99 10.90
N TYR A 602 -38.97 -172.15 9.90
CA TYR A 602 -39.44 -172.60 8.58
C TYR A 602 -38.39 -173.44 7.83
N ARG A 603 -37.10 -173.10 7.91
CA ARG A 603 -36.01 -173.93 7.35
C ARG A 603 -36.00 -175.35 7.92
N LYS A 604 -36.28 -175.51 9.22
CA LYS A 604 -36.41 -176.82 9.91
C LYS A 604 -37.68 -177.60 9.54
N GLN A 605 -38.69 -176.94 8.97
CA GLN A 605 -39.87 -177.61 8.40
C GLN A 605 -39.62 -178.09 6.97
N ILE A 606 -38.98 -177.26 6.12
CA ILE A 606 -38.65 -177.60 4.73
C ILE A 606 -37.80 -178.87 4.65
N ALA A 607 -36.72 -178.94 5.44
CA ALA A 607 -35.82 -180.11 5.49
C ALA A 607 -36.50 -181.43 5.94
N LYS A 608 -37.71 -181.37 6.53
CA LYS A 608 -38.52 -182.57 6.83
C LYS A 608 -39.43 -182.99 5.69
N LEU A 609 -39.87 -182.04 4.86
CA LEU A 609 -40.75 -182.28 3.71
C LEU A 609 -39.93 -182.78 2.49
N GLU A 610 -38.72 -182.28 2.31
CA GLU A 610 -37.80 -182.74 1.25
C GLU A 610 -37.47 -184.24 1.39
N ALA A 611 -37.40 -184.75 2.62
CA ALA A 611 -37.19 -186.17 2.91
C ALA A 611 -38.42 -187.07 2.60
N GLN A 612 -39.57 -186.50 2.25
CA GLN A 612 -40.81 -187.25 1.99
C GLN A 612 -41.20 -187.36 0.51
N ILE A 613 -40.44 -186.74 -0.41
CA ILE A 613 -40.71 -186.77 -1.86
C ILE A 613 -39.50 -187.32 -2.63
N GLN A 614 -38.95 -188.43 -2.10
CA GLN A 614 -37.95 -189.27 -2.79
C GLN A 614 -38.51 -190.66 -3.17
N ASP A 615 -39.69 -191.02 -2.67
CA ASP A 615 -40.39 -192.30 -2.92
C ASP A 615 -41.65 -192.12 -3.77
N GLY A 616 -41.47 -192.11 -5.10
CA GLY A 616 -42.53 -192.12 -6.11
C GLY A 616 -42.83 -190.76 -6.78
N ALA A 617 -43.30 -190.70 -8.03
CA ALA A 617 -43.54 -191.77 -9.02
C ALA A 617 -43.48 -191.23 -10.47
N GLU A 618 -43.65 -192.11 -11.46
CA GLU A 618 -43.47 -191.82 -12.89
C GLU A 618 -44.57 -190.91 -13.48
N LEU A 619 -44.21 -189.78 -14.13
CA LEU A 619 -44.84 -189.34 -15.39
C LEU A 619 -44.12 -188.18 -16.11
N SER A 620 -44.35 -188.10 -17.42
CA SER A 620 -44.10 -186.99 -18.36
C SER A 620 -42.95 -187.15 -19.38
N SER A 621 -43.03 -188.20 -20.20
CA SER A 621 -42.20 -188.36 -21.41
C SER A 621 -42.67 -187.51 -22.62
N GLU A 622 -43.74 -186.72 -22.46
CA GLU A 622 -44.57 -186.24 -23.58
C GLU A 622 -44.28 -184.79 -24.03
N LEU A 623 -43.53 -184.02 -23.24
CA LEU A 623 -43.24 -182.60 -23.52
C LEU A 623 -42.14 -182.35 -24.57
N ILE A 624 -41.47 -183.40 -25.06
CA ILE A 624 -40.33 -183.30 -25.98
C ILE A 624 -40.77 -183.14 -27.46
N LEU A 625 -41.95 -183.63 -27.84
CA LEU A 625 -42.39 -183.61 -29.25
C LEU A 625 -42.98 -182.27 -29.71
N THR A 626 -43.76 -181.60 -28.85
CA THR A 626 -44.54 -180.41 -29.22
C THR A 626 -43.70 -179.15 -29.44
N ARG A 627 -42.51 -179.05 -28.82
CA ARG A 627 -41.69 -177.82 -28.84
C ARG A 627 -41.07 -177.50 -30.21
N ASN A 628 -40.91 -178.48 -31.10
CA ASN A 628 -40.31 -178.26 -32.42
C ASN A 628 -41.23 -177.48 -33.38
N ASN A 629 -42.55 -177.66 -33.28
CA ASN A 629 -43.51 -177.02 -34.21
C ASN A 629 -43.71 -175.52 -33.93
N LEU A 630 -43.50 -175.08 -32.69
CA LEU A 630 -43.64 -173.66 -32.33
C LEU A 630 -42.54 -172.78 -32.95
N ARG A 631 -41.35 -173.34 -33.20
CA ARG A 631 -40.18 -172.62 -33.71
C ARG A 631 -40.28 -172.20 -35.18
N GLN A 632 -41.22 -172.74 -35.95
CA GLN A 632 -41.42 -172.42 -37.37
C GLN A 632 -42.50 -171.36 -37.64
N LEU A 633 -43.33 -171.01 -36.65
CA LEU A 633 -44.52 -170.18 -36.91
C LEU A 633 -44.28 -168.67 -36.77
N GLU A 634 -43.48 -168.22 -35.81
CA GLU A 634 -43.20 -166.78 -35.61
C GLU A 634 -42.41 -166.17 -36.79
N GLU A 635 -41.55 -166.97 -37.44
CA GLU A 635 -40.79 -166.58 -38.63
C GLU A 635 -41.72 -166.20 -39.82
N THR A 636 -42.96 -166.72 -39.85
CA THR A 636 -43.94 -166.46 -40.93
C THR A 636 -44.87 -165.26 -40.69
N LEU A 637 -44.83 -164.62 -39.52
CA LEU A 637 -45.63 -163.41 -39.27
C LEU A 637 -44.99 -162.17 -39.92
N ASN A 638 -43.67 -162.16 -40.08
CA ASN A 638 -42.86 -161.03 -40.53
C ASN A 638 -43.13 -160.59 -41.99
N ASP A 639 -43.79 -161.42 -42.80
CA ASP A 639 -44.12 -161.11 -44.20
C ASP A 639 -45.58 -160.69 -44.45
N LYS A 640 -46.53 -160.97 -43.54
CA LYS A 640 -47.97 -160.83 -43.88
C LYS A 640 -48.54 -159.42 -43.78
N ASN A 641 -47.93 -158.52 -43.00
CA ASN A 641 -48.37 -157.11 -42.96
C ASN A 641 -47.87 -156.24 -44.14
N LYS A 642 -46.99 -156.77 -45.01
CA LYS A 642 -46.66 -156.15 -46.32
C LYS A 642 -47.84 -156.16 -47.29
N THR A 643 -48.90 -156.93 -47.00
CA THR A 643 -50.02 -157.24 -47.93
C THR A 643 -51.21 -156.27 -47.80
N LEU A 644 -51.23 -155.43 -46.74
CA LEU A 644 -52.33 -154.51 -46.42
C LEU A 644 -51.84 -153.04 -46.47
N LYS A 645 -51.22 -152.54 -47.55
CA LYS A 645 -51.38 -152.90 -48.97
C LYS A 645 -52.02 -151.71 -49.70
N SER A 646 -52.91 -151.88 -50.67
CA SER A 646 -53.68 -153.06 -51.07
C SER A 646 -55.16 -152.65 -51.14
N GLN A 647 -55.64 -152.14 -50.00
CA GLN A 647 -56.91 -151.48 -49.81
C GLN A 647 -56.64 -150.13 -49.12
N GLN A 648 -57.15 -148.97 -49.54
CA GLN A 648 -57.90 -148.62 -50.75
C GLN A 648 -57.95 -147.08 -50.84
N GLN A 649 -57.59 -146.34 -51.90
CA GLN A 649 -57.10 -146.65 -53.26
C GLN A 649 -58.10 -147.26 -54.26
N LYS A 650 -59.41 -147.20 -53.98
CA LYS A 650 -60.48 -147.38 -55.00
C LYS A 650 -61.66 -146.40 -54.83
N LEU A 651 -61.43 -145.30 -54.11
CA LEU A 651 -62.30 -144.11 -54.04
C LEU A 651 -61.47 -142.80 -53.91
N ILE A 652 -60.16 -142.78 -54.21
CA ILE A 652 -59.69 -142.41 -55.57
C ILE A 652 -60.56 -143.00 -56.67
N ASP A 653 -60.98 -142.13 -57.59
CA ASP A 653 -62.16 -142.32 -58.43
C ASP A 653 -63.36 -142.60 -57.53
N LEU A 654 -64.16 -141.59 -57.21
CA LEU A 654 -65.06 -141.11 -58.25
C LEU A 654 -65.48 -139.66 -58.02
N ARG A 655 -65.13 -138.84 -59.03
CA ARG A 655 -66.00 -137.77 -59.55
C ARG A 655 -66.13 -136.51 -58.68
N LYS A 656 -66.67 -135.42 -59.23
CA LYS A 656 -66.45 -134.95 -60.61
C LYS A 656 -65.93 -133.52 -60.42
N THR A 657 -64.78 -133.15 -60.99
CA THR A 657 -64.55 -132.93 -62.44
C THR A 657 -65.58 -131.93 -62.99
N LEU A 658 -65.11 -130.98 -63.80
CA LEU A 658 -65.87 -129.82 -64.30
C LEU A 658 -65.94 -128.71 -63.22
N GLN A 659 -65.46 -127.49 -63.46
CA GLN A 659 -64.55 -127.00 -64.52
C GLN A 659 -63.29 -126.42 -63.87
N LYS A 660 -62.06 -126.82 -64.20
CA LYS A 660 -61.37 -127.00 -65.50
C LYS A 660 -60.97 -125.70 -66.20
N GLU A 661 -59.66 -125.64 -66.50
CA GLU A 661 -58.95 -124.75 -67.43
C GLU A 661 -58.81 -123.28 -66.98
N LEU A 662 -57.62 -122.67 -66.92
CA LEU A 662 -56.26 -123.11 -67.31
C LEU A 662 -55.19 -122.97 -66.20
N LYS A 663 -54.37 -124.03 -66.08
CA LYS A 663 -52.91 -124.09 -65.76
C LYS A 663 -52.35 -123.23 -64.60
N VAL A 664 -52.09 -123.83 -63.42
CA VAL A 664 -50.90 -124.65 -63.03
C VAL A 664 -49.74 -123.75 -62.53
N GLN A 665 -49.40 -123.65 -61.23
CA GLN A 665 -48.95 -124.66 -60.23
C GLN A 665 -47.48 -125.13 -60.43
N ALA A 666 -46.66 -125.39 -59.41
CA ALA A 666 -46.86 -125.31 -57.94
C ALA A 666 -46.18 -124.04 -57.37
N LEU A 667 -46.47 -123.50 -56.17
CA LEU A 667 -46.88 -124.02 -54.84
C LEU A 667 -45.77 -124.75 -54.02
N PRO A 668 -45.79 -124.64 -52.67
CA PRO A 668 -44.63 -124.79 -51.79
C PRO A 668 -44.93 -125.70 -50.58
N ASN A 669 -44.40 -125.37 -49.38
CA ASN A 669 -44.96 -125.75 -48.07
C ASN A 669 -45.03 -127.27 -47.78
N ASP A 670 -45.58 -127.83 -46.68
CA ASP A 670 -46.45 -127.40 -45.56
C ASP A 670 -46.18 -128.36 -44.35
N ASN A 671 -46.59 -128.23 -43.08
CA ASN A 671 -47.43 -127.35 -42.24
C ASN A 671 -46.61 -127.05 -40.92
N LEU A 672 -46.99 -126.43 -39.79
CA LEU A 672 -48.24 -126.19 -39.02
C LEU A 672 -48.86 -127.44 -38.34
N PRO A 673 -49.82 -127.30 -37.40
CA PRO A 673 -49.80 -126.57 -36.10
C PRO A 673 -50.35 -127.54 -34.99
N PRO A 674 -51.35 -127.26 -34.11
CA PRO A 674 -51.77 -126.08 -33.31
C PRO A 674 -51.85 -126.45 -31.78
N ASP A 675 -52.56 -125.82 -30.82
CA ASP A 675 -53.24 -124.52 -30.65
C ASP A 675 -53.38 -124.16 -29.13
N ASN A 676 -53.37 -122.86 -28.78
CA ASN A 676 -54.44 -122.06 -28.09
C ASN A 676 -55.32 -122.60 -26.92
N ARG A 677 -56.05 -121.79 -26.12
CA ARG A 677 -56.47 -120.34 -26.10
C ARG A 677 -56.96 -119.96 -24.68
N ASP A 678 -57.42 -118.76 -24.29
CA ASP A 678 -57.67 -117.38 -24.80
C ASP A 678 -57.69 -116.47 -23.51
N SER A 679 -57.74 -115.13 -23.40
CA SER A 679 -57.62 -113.90 -24.22
C SER A 679 -57.54 -112.71 -23.20
N SER A 680 -57.38 -111.40 -23.47
CA SER A 680 -57.12 -110.55 -24.65
C SER A 680 -56.66 -109.14 -24.16
N ASN A 681 -56.06 -108.32 -25.05
CA ASN A 681 -56.19 -106.83 -25.11
C ASN A 681 -55.64 -105.94 -23.94
N THR A 682 -55.11 -104.72 -24.13
CA THR A 682 -54.91 -103.84 -25.33
C THR A 682 -53.73 -102.82 -25.08
N PRO A 683 -53.21 -102.09 -26.11
CA PRO A 683 -51.95 -101.29 -26.07
C PRO A 683 -52.21 -99.74 -26.12
N PRO A 684 -51.38 -98.80 -26.69
CA PRO A 684 -49.95 -98.77 -27.14
C PRO A 684 -49.12 -97.49 -26.79
N LEU A 685 -47.79 -97.44 -27.10
CA LEU A 685 -47.03 -96.38 -27.86
C LEU A 685 -45.53 -96.16 -27.50
N LYS A 686 -44.72 -95.75 -28.51
CA LYS A 686 -43.40 -95.02 -28.55
C LYS A 686 -42.29 -95.42 -27.53
N ARG A 687 -41.08 -95.96 -27.83
CA ARG A 687 -40.07 -96.03 -28.94
C ARG A 687 -38.97 -94.93 -29.06
N LYS A 688 -37.71 -95.41 -28.93
CA LYS A 688 -36.41 -95.00 -29.54
C LYS A 688 -35.53 -93.92 -28.88
N ASN A 689 -34.22 -94.08 -29.11
CA ASN A 689 -33.09 -93.39 -28.47
C ASN A 689 -32.26 -92.55 -29.47
N ASN A 690 -31.42 -91.67 -28.88
CA ASN A 690 -30.08 -91.25 -29.29
C ASN A 690 -29.87 -90.11 -30.33
N LEU A 691 -28.89 -89.26 -29.94
CA LEU A 691 -28.19 -88.17 -30.64
C LEU A 691 -29.02 -86.99 -31.16
N GLU A 692 -28.87 -85.81 -30.53
CA GLU A 692 -28.23 -84.63 -31.16
C GLU A 692 -27.95 -83.45 -30.18
N GLN A 693 -26.87 -82.70 -30.50
CA GLN A 693 -26.55 -81.26 -30.32
C GLN A 693 -26.85 -80.40 -29.06
N SER A 694 -25.86 -79.55 -28.72
CA SER A 694 -25.91 -78.25 -27.98
C SER A 694 -26.20 -78.30 -26.47
N VAL A 695 -25.82 -77.33 -25.60
CA VAL A 695 -25.59 -75.86 -25.71
C VAL A 695 -24.34 -75.40 -24.91
N ASN A 696 -23.85 -74.17 -25.16
CA ASN A 696 -22.73 -73.48 -24.46
C ASN A 696 -22.94 -73.26 -22.94
N ILE A 697 -21.84 -73.09 -22.17
CA ILE A 697 -21.52 -71.86 -21.40
C ILE A 697 -20.12 -71.90 -20.70
N SER A 698 -19.36 -70.82 -20.90
CA SER A 698 -18.28 -70.18 -20.11
C SER A 698 -17.34 -70.91 -19.12
N SER A 699 -16.04 -70.88 -19.44
CA SER A 699 -14.89 -70.72 -18.52
C SER A 699 -13.72 -70.07 -19.31
N SER A 700 -13.12 -68.93 -18.93
CA SER A 700 -12.18 -68.68 -17.81
C SER A 700 -10.88 -69.49 -17.89
N LEU A 701 -9.66 -68.94 -17.81
CA LEU A 701 -9.18 -67.52 -17.74
C LEU A 701 -7.63 -67.48 -17.96
N ASN A 702 -7.03 -66.29 -18.17
CA ASN A 702 -5.57 -65.97 -18.20
C ASN A 702 -4.81 -66.28 -19.53
N LYS A 703 -3.77 -65.53 -19.97
CA LYS A 703 -3.11 -64.30 -19.44
C LYS A 703 -2.34 -63.52 -20.55
N LEU A 704 -2.24 -62.19 -20.42
CA LEU A 704 -1.21 -61.26 -20.96
C LEU A 704 -0.95 -61.14 -22.49
N PRO A 705 -0.83 -59.88 -22.99
CA PRO A 705 -0.03 -59.57 -24.18
C PRO A 705 0.91 -58.34 -24.03
N HIS A 706 1.97 -58.28 -24.85
CA HIS A 706 2.75 -57.04 -25.13
C HIS A 706 2.55 -56.65 -26.62
N GLU A 707 2.18 -55.39 -26.85
CA GLU A 707 2.90 -54.44 -27.72
C GLU A 707 3.56 -54.91 -29.05
N ALA A 708 3.04 -54.41 -30.18
CA ALA A 708 3.80 -54.07 -31.40
C ALA A 708 3.01 -53.06 -32.26
N TYR A 709 3.69 -52.14 -32.97
CA TYR A 709 3.08 -51.07 -33.79
C TYR A 709 3.69 -51.03 -35.20
N ALA A 710 2.99 -50.48 -36.21
CA ALA A 710 3.48 -50.55 -37.60
C ALA A 710 3.04 -49.39 -38.54
N LYS A 711 3.97 -49.05 -39.47
CA LYS A 711 3.82 -48.35 -40.77
C LYS A 711 3.29 -46.91 -40.84
N SER A 712 4.05 -46.03 -41.51
CA SER A 712 3.76 -45.58 -42.90
C SER A 712 4.86 -44.66 -43.47
N LEU A 713 5.17 -44.78 -44.78
CA LEU A 713 5.97 -43.83 -45.60
C LEU A 713 5.88 -44.22 -47.09
N GLU A 714 5.63 -43.27 -48.02
CA GLU A 714 6.41 -43.02 -49.28
C GLU A 714 5.69 -42.16 -50.38
N LEU A 715 6.54 -41.49 -51.20
CA LEU A 715 6.40 -41.04 -52.62
C LEU A 715 5.44 -39.88 -53.06
N ASN A 716 6.02 -38.77 -53.57
CA ASN A 716 6.07 -38.30 -54.99
C ASN A 716 6.14 -36.76 -55.26
N HIS A 717 6.53 -36.37 -56.48
CA HIS A 717 6.78 -35.00 -57.00
C HIS A 717 5.79 -34.57 -58.12
N MET A 718 5.77 -33.29 -58.58
CA MET A 718 6.07 -32.88 -59.99
C MET A 718 5.88 -31.38 -60.39
N ARG A 719 6.81 -30.90 -61.25
CA ARG A 719 6.77 -29.90 -62.37
C ARG A 719 6.41 -28.39 -62.26
N THR A 720 7.49 -27.57 -62.33
CA THR A 720 7.86 -26.56 -63.39
C THR A 720 6.87 -25.54 -63.98
N HIS A 721 7.18 -24.24 -63.80
CA HIS A 721 7.68 -23.24 -64.80
C HIS A 721 7.91 -21.88 -64.06
N SER A 722 8.56 -20.80 -64.55
CA SER A 722 9.33 -20.47 -65.78
C SER A 722 10.10 -19.14 -65.57
N ASP A 723 11.26 -18.80 -66.16
CA ASP A 723 12.35 -19.59 -66.77
C ASP A 723 13.71 -18.77 -66.73
N LEU A 724 14.24 -18.24 -67.85
CA LEU A 724 15.68 -17.91 -68.04
C LEU A 724 15.93 -16.85 -69.17
N PRO A 725 17.17 -16.36 -69.49
CA PRO A 725 18.48 -16.26 -68.76
C PRO A 725 19.28 -14.91 -68.96
N VAL A 726 20.56 -14.87 -68.51
CA VAL A 726 21.79 -14.25 -69.15
C VAL A 726 22.56 -13.09 -68.45
N HIS A 727 23.89 -13.32 -68.29
CA HIS A 727 25.10 -12.48 -68.07
C HIS A 727 25.15 -11.17 -67.21
N ALA A 728 25.83 -11.32 -66.05
CA ALA A 728 27.12 -10.71 -65.67
C ALA A 728 27.57 -9.30 -66.18
N THR A 729 27.73 -8.36 -65.24
CA THR A 729 28.85 -7.40 -64.99
C THR A 729 28.45 -6.61 -63.72
N ASP A 730 29.22 -6.32 -62.67
CA ASP A 730 30.61 -5.89 -62.41
C ASP A 730 30.61 -4.49 -61.73
N SER A 731 31.41 -4.36 -60.67
CA SER A 731 31.95 -3.15 -60.02
C SER A 731 31.08 -1.95 -59.55
N PHE A 732 29.75 -1.85 -59.80
CA PHE A 732 29.01 -0.61 -59.45
C PHE A 732 28.11 -0.58 -58.20
N ARG A 733 27.86 -1.71 -57.50
CA ARG A 733 26.91 -1.74 -56.36
C ARG A 733 27.47 -1.41 -54.97
N VAL A 734 28.77 -1.59 -54.73
CA VAL A 734 29.36 -1.64 -53.37
C VAL A 734 29.09 -0.40 -52.51
N LYS A 735 28.94 0.79 -53.12
CA LYS A 735 28.72 2.07 -52.41
C LYS A 735 27.26 2.33 -51.98
N ALA A 736 26.31 1.49 -52.38
CA ALA A 736 24.92 1.57 -51.91
C ALA A 736 24.74 0.74 -50.62
N ASP A 737 25.12 -0.54 -50.68
CA ASP A 737 24.85 -1.51 -49.63
C ASP A 737 25.51 -1.12 -48.27
N GLU A 738 26.65 -0.41 -48.26
CA GLU A 738 27.28 0.15 -47.03
C GLU A 738 26.39 1.13 -46.25
N LYS A 739 25.46 1.84 -46.89
CA LYS A 739 24.56 2.80 -46.21
C LYS A 739 23.35 2.09 -45.60
N ASP A 740 22.79 1.12 -46.30
CA ASP A 740 21.57 0.42 -45.85
C ASP A 740 21.88 -0.58 -44.72
N VAL A 741 23.05 -1.23 -44.75
CA VAL A 741 23.56 -2.01 -43.61
C VAL A 741 23.74 -1.12 -42.37
N ASN A 742 24.24 0.11 -42.54
CA ASN A 742 24.37 1.07 -41.45
C ASN A 742 23.01 1.42 -40.83
N PHE A 743 21.95 1.70 -41.61
CA PHE A 743 20.65 2.06 -41.03
C PHE A 743 19.97 0.93 -40.26
N LEU A 744 20.07 -0.33 -40.72
CA LEU A 744 19.54 -1.49 -39.97
C LEU A 744 20.25 -1.67 -38.62
N TYR A 745 21.60 -1.61 -38.62
CA TYR A 745 22.37 -1.70 -37.38
C TYR A 745 22.20 -0.48 -36.48
N LEU A 746 22.15 0.73 -37.05
CA LEU A 746 21.97 1.98 -36.29
C LEU A 746 20.67 1.96 -35.48
N LYS A 747 19.55 1.54 -36.08
CA LYS A 747 18.27 1.42 -35.35
C LYS A 747 18.40 0.46 -34.16
N HIS A 748 19.05 -0.69 -34.32
CA HIS A 748 19.24 -1.64 -33.24
C HIS A 748 20.22 -1.14 -32.17
N VAL A 749 21.35 -0.54 -32.56
CA VAL A 749 22.38 -0.06 -31.63
C VAL A 749 21.92 1.17 -30.85
N VAL A 750 21.19 2.12 -31.48
CA VAL A 750 20.58 3.26 -30.76
C VAL A 750 19.47 2.78 -29.83
N LEU A 751 18.58 1.89 -30.27
CA LEU A 751 17.53 1.34 -29.41
C LEU A 751 18.13 0.57 -28.22
N LYS A 752 19.20 -0.21 -28.45
CA LYS A 752 19.92 -0.91 -27.39
C LYS A 752 20.64 0.07 -26.45
N PHE A 753 21.30 1.11 -26.96
CA PHE A 753 21.93 2.15 -26.15
C PHE A 753 20.93 2.89 -25.25
N MET A 754 19.73 3.18 -25.75
CA MET A 754 18.66 3.85 -25.00
C MET A 754 17.95 2.96 -23.96
N LEU A 755 18.07 1.62 -24.06
CA LEU A 755 17.40 0.65 -23.19
C LEU A 755 18.35 -0.21 -22.35
N SER A 756 19.67 -0.10 -22.56
CA SER A 756 20.69 -0.78 -21.78
C SER A 756 20.91 -0.08 -20.43
N ARG A 757 21.42 -0.82 -19.45
CA ARG A 757 21.87 -0.22 -18.18
C ARG A 757 23.07 0.70 -18.44
N GLU A 758 23.28 1.71 -17.61
CA GLU A 758 24.27 2.76 -17.84
C GLU A 758 25.70 2.19 -18.08
N ASN A 759 26.06 1.12 -17.37
CA ASN A 759 27.36 0.41 -17.52
C ASN A 759 27.55 -0.26 -18.88
N GLU A 760 26.46 -0.71 -19.52
CA GLU A 760 26.46 -1.26 -20.88
C GLU A 760 26.42 -0.13 -21.91
N ALA A 761 25.67 0.95 -21.62
CA ALA A 761 25.61 2.14 -22.47
C ALA A 761 26.99 2.77 -22.66
N LEU A 762 27.82 2.89 -21.61
CA LEU A 762 29.21 3.36 -21.72
C LEU A 762 30.05 2.57 -22.73
N GLN A 763 29.89 1.24 -22.80
CA GLN A 763 30.60 0.39 -23.75
C GLN A 763 30.08 0.60 -25.18
N LEU A 764 28.79 0.87 -25.34
CA LEU A 764 28.13 1.15 -26.61
C LEU A 764 28.42 2.56 -27.17
N ILE A 765 28.87 3.53 -26.36
CA ILE A 765 29.22 4.90 -26.83
C ILE A 765 30.12 4.86 -28.06
N ARG A 766 31.19 4.06 -28.06
CA ARG A 766 32.14 3.99 -29.20
C ARG A 766 31.46 3.44 -30.46
N ALA A 767 30.51 2.51 -30.34
CA ALA A 767 29.76 1.98 -31.48
C ALA A 767 28.76 3.03 -32.01
N VAL A 768 28.01 3.69 -31.12
CA VAL A 768 27.07 4.77 -31.48
C VAL A 768 27.81 5.92 -32.17
N SER A 769 28.96 6.35 -31.64
CA SER A 769 29.76 7.45 -32.18
C SER A 769 30.26 7.17 -33.60
N VAL A 770 30.68 5.93 -33.89
CA VAL A 770 31.11 5.51 -35.23
C VAL A 770 29.92 5.42 -36.21
N LEU A 771 28.77 4.89 -35.76
CA LEU A 771 27.58 4.74 -36.61
C LEU A 771 26.89 6.08 -36.93
N LEU A 772 26.83 7.01 -35.96
CA LEU A 772 26.26 8.35 -36.13
C LEU A 772 27.27 9.42 -36.59
N LYS A 773 28.56 9.08 -36.65
CA LYS A 773 29.67 10.00 -36.97
C LYS A 773 29.75 11.21 -36.03
N PHE A 774 29.59 10.97 -34.73
CA PHE A 774 29.81 12.00 -33.72
C PHE A 774 31.25 12.52 -33.77
N THR A 775 31.40 13.82 -33.54
CA THR A 775 32.68 14.43 -33.21
C THR A 775 33.21 13.91 -31.87
N GLN A 776 34.50 14.11 -31.62
CA GLN A 776 35.13 13.71 -30.37
C GLN A 776 34.51 14.42 -29.15
N ASP A 777 34.05 15.66 -29.32
CA ASP A 777 33.41 16.46 -28.27
C ASP A 777 31.99 15.96 -27.96
N GLU A 778 31.18 15.62 -28.98
CA GLU A 778 29.87 14.99 -28.80
C GLU A 778 29.98 13.62 -28.12
N GLN A 779 30.97 12.82 -28.54
CA GLN A 779 31.27 11.53 -27.90
C GLN A 779 31.64 11.70 -26.42
N GLN A 780 32.46 12.71 -26.08
CA GLN A 780 32.86 12.99 -24.70
C GLN A 780 31.68 13.52 -23.87
N MET A 781 30.86 14.44 -24.41
CA MET A 781 29.71 15.02 -23.70
C MET A 781 28.67 13.96 -23.30
N ILE A 782 28.42 12.97 -24.17
CA ILE A 782 27.54 11.84 -23.87
C ILE A 782 28.16 10.93 -22.79
N ARG A 783 29.48 10.74 -22.84
CA ARG A 783 30.23 9.97 -21.85
C ARG A 783 30.18 10.60 -20.46
N ASP A 784 30.52 11.89 -20.36
CA ASP A 784 30.48 12.65 -19.10
C ASP A 784 29.07 12.66 -18.51
N THR A 785 28.03 12.68 -19.34
CA THR A 785 26.62 12.65 -18.91
C THR A 785 26.21 11.29 -18.34
N LEU A 786 26.75 10.18 -18.87
CA LEU A 786 26.54 8.83 -18.33
C LEU A 786 27.38 8.58 -17.07
N GLU A 787 28.64 9.01 -17.05
CA GLU A 787 29.52 8.88 -15.88
C GLU A 787 29.03 9.76 -14.71
N TYR A 788 28.48 10.95 -14.97
CA TYR A 788 27.74 11.76 -13.99
C TYR A 788 26.52 11.02 -13.43
N LYS A 789 25.71 10.37 -14.27
CA LYS A 789 24.53 9.60 -13.83
C LYS A 789 24.87 8.42 -12.91
N MET A 790 26.09 7.88 -13.01
CA MET A 790 26.57 6.82 -12.11
C MET A 790 27.16 7.35 -10.80
N SER A 791 27.56 8.63 -10.76
CA SER A 791 28.35 9.18 -9.67
C SER A 791 27.51 10.00 -8.70
N TRP A 792 27.42 9.52 -7.46
CA TRP A 792 26.74 10.21 -6.36
C TRP A 792 27.31 11.62 -6.08
N PHE A 793 28.58 11.86 -6.45
CA PHE A 793 29.33 13.09 -6.17
C PHE A 793 29.85 13.80 -7.43
N GLY A 794 29.37 13.43 -8.62
CA GLY A 794 29.78 14.07 -9.87
C GLY A 794 29.22 15.48 -10.03
N SER A 795 30.03 16.42 -10.52
CA SER A 795 29.53 17.71 -11.03
C SER A 795 28.84 17.53 -12.38
N ARG A 796 27.63 18.06 -12.55
CA ARG A 796 26.83 17.89 -13.78
C ARG A 796 27.54 18.51 -15.01
N PRO A 797 27.66 17.80 -16.15
CA PRO A 797 28.36 18.31 -17.33
C PRO A 797 27.74 19.58 -17.93
N SER A 798 28.62 20.44 -18.47
CA SER A 798 28.25 21.69 -19.13
C SER A 798 27.68 21.45 -20.54
N LEU A 799 26.39 21.13 -20.62
CA LEU A 799 25.65 21.16 -21.89
C LEU A 799 25.73 22.55 -22.52
N GLY A 800 26.23 22.62 -23.75
CA GLY A 800 26.49 23.89 -24.45
C GLY A 800 25.23 24.72 -24.74
N ARG A 801 25.43 26.04 -24.95
CA ARG A 801 24.33 26.98 -25.27
C ARG A 801 23.81 26.76 -26.70
N GLY A 802 22.86 25.84 -26.85
CA GLY A 802 22.22 25.52 -28.13
C GLY A 802 20.79 24.98 -27.95
N GLN A 803 20.24 24.36 -29.00
CA GLN A 803 18.86 23.86 -29.07
C GLN A 803 18.53 22.70 -28.08
N THR A 804 19.45 22.32 -27.20
CA THR A 804 19.31 21.30 -26.17
C THR A 804 19.08 21.87 -24.75
N ALA A 805 18.89 23.19 -24.64
CA ALA A 805 18.50 23.83 -23.38
C ALA A 805 17.13 23.35 -22.89
N LYS A 806 16.95 23.25 -21.56
CA LYS A 806 15.74 22.67 -20.92
C LYS A 806 14.44 23.49 -21.07
N ILE A 807 14.48 24.66 -21.71
CA ILE A 807 13.32 25.53 -21.92
C ILE A 807 13.27 25.89 -23.40
N ILE A 808 12.23 25.41 -24.08
CA ILE A 808 11.78 25.97 -25.35
C ILE A 808 10.98 27.22 -24.99
N PRO A 809 11.36 28.44 -25.42
CA PRO A 809 10.51 29.61 -25.21
C PRO A 809 9.19 29.42 -25.96
N PRO A 810 8.04 29.88 -25.42
CA PRO A 810 6.78 29.79 -26.14
C PRO A 810 6.90 30.52 -27.47
N SER A 811 6.43 29.88 -28.55
CA SER A 811 6.26 30.53 -29.83
C SER A 811 5.16 31.60 -29.72
N PHE A 812 5.52 32.83 -30.07
CA PHE A 812 4.57 33.91 -30.39
C PHE A 812 3.66 33.51 -31.56
#